data_AF-U2YD59-F1
#
_entry.id   AF-U2YD59-F1
#
_cell.length_a   1.000
_cell.length_b   1.000
_cell.length_c   1.000
_cell.angle_alpha   90.00
_cell.angle_beta   90.00
_cell.angle_gamma   90.00
#
_symmetry.space_group_name_H-M   'P 1'
#
loop_
_entity.id
_entity.type
_entity.pdbx_description
1 polymer ?
#
loop_
_entity_poly.entity_id
_entity_poly.type
_entity_poly.pdbx_seq_one_letter_code
_entity_poly.pdbx_strand_id
1 'polypeptide(L)'
;MQPTRTYRTNRDLFSNHYLDDHLRETEPWLSVDDDAVRDAYESIRDLWAEKGDRVADYNEAQLERNVIRPVFDVLGVPFEIEETVQRNARRPDYGFFPSAEAADAAFDREDFYAEAVAVADAKRWGRKLDTRGEEKRDFENPSYQIHAYLQETPVEWAVLTNGKRWRLYYGPTSHRLDSYYEIDLSALLDGIESGDADLADFKDFYCFFRHEAFLPDASGECFLDDVHDESSVFAEAIGEDLQDNIYEAIRTLAAGFLDRHDDLDRSDLDLVHDSSLIYLYRLIFVLYAESEGRDLLPTDNDIYADSYALNDLKREVATKRDETRQHYQPWQTTLWDTLDELFELIDQGSAAKDIDPDTLSVPAYNGGLFRTDPDPDDGAEARFLAAHDVGDRHLAAVIDLLARREADDDGDGEVNGDDGRVFVDYSSLDERHLGSIYEGLLEYRLDVADEPLTLDDGEYAPADADDAVAVEADDVYLRTDAGERKATGSYYTPEYVVEYIVDETLGPLVDDIREDLLAQDPFEQAGGGQFAEEFAERVFDLTVLDPAMGSGHFLVNAVDYLAREIIDAQERQDQQAAAAGDDARISDPTTEEGELRDINWARRKVAQRCLYGVDLNPLATELAKVSLWLRTLAAEQPLAFLDHHLKTGNSLVGSDIEDVLGDAEGDDTDAGQLTLQQSFDHTRQRALEHVMERFTDLLAIDNETLSDIKEMEAVYEDVRDDALYQRLLAMANVHTAAEFGLDVPDDAEERMAEALRDDAWADIDEQDWFRSAQAMAEEEAFFHWELEFPVAFYGEDGERLADAGFDAVIGNPPYISIENVEQKTIDYLKDTYPSAEYGRIDAYIPFLELSIDLTAQGGVHR
;
A
#
# COMPACT_ATOMS: atom_id res chain seq x y z
N MET A 1 3.30 25.28 10.96
CA MET A 1 4.34 24.39 11.50
C MET A 1 4.28 24.46 13.02
N GLN A 2 3.97 23.35 13.70
CA GLN A 2 4.90 22.97 14.76
C GLN A 2 6.25 22.73 14.04
N PRO A 3 7.36 23.26 14.55
CA PRO A 3 8.65 23.11 13.87
C PRO A 3 8.94 21.62 13.71
N THR A 4 9.24 21.19 12.48
CA THR A 4 9.73 19.83 12.18
C THR A 4 10.85 19.53 13.17
N ARG A 5 10.64 18.54 14.04
CA ARG A 5 11.60 18.23 15.10
C ARG A 5 12.74 17.48 14.44
N THR A 6 13.76 18.21 14.01
CA THR A 6 14.94 17.67 13.30
C THR A 6 15.70 16.55 14.03
N TYR A 7 15.36 16.29 15.30
CA TYR A 7 15.93 15.24 16.13
C TYR A 7 15.06 14.00 16.29
N ARG A 8 13.78 13.98 15.85
CA ARG A 8 12.86 12.86 16.05
C ARG A 8 12.35 12.36 14.70
N THR A 9 12.28 11.05 14.53
CA THR A 9 11.66 10.42 13.36
C THR A 9 10.85 9.24 13.83
N ASN A 10 9.56 9.21 13.50
CA ASN A 10 8.68 8.09 13.82
C ASN A 10 8.11 7.56 12.52
N ARG A 11 8.38 6.29 12.24
CA ARG A 11 7.90 5.57 11.06
C ARG A 11 6.95 4.50 11.53
N ASP A 12 5.64 4.74 11.42
CA ASP A 12 4.57 3.75 11.61
C ASP A 12 4.58 2.95 12.91
N LEU A 13 5.26 3.42 13.96
CA LEU A 13 5.24 2.78 15.29
C LEU A 13 4.23 3.45 16.22
N PHE A 14 4.18 4.78 16.20
CA PHE A 14 3.21 5.58 16.94
C PHE A 14 2.53 6.60 16.00
N SER A 15 1.52 7.29 16.47
CA SER A 15 0.88 8.43 15.84
C SER A 15 1.67 9.68 16.20
N ASN A 16 2.19 10.38 15.18
CA ASN A 16 2.94 11.62 15.38
C ASN A 16 2.11 12.69 16.08
N HIS A 17 0.82 12.77 15.74
CA HIS A 17 -0.11 13.67 16.42
C HIS A 17 -0.28 13.32 17.90
N TYR A 18 -0.47 12.04 18.25
CA TYR A 18 -0.52 11.62 19.64
C TYR A 18 0.77 12.01 20.38
N LEU A 19 1.94 11.78 19.77
CA LEU A 19 3.23 12.11 20.36
C LEU A 19 3.44 13.62 20.60
N ASP A 20 2.92 14.46 19.71
CA ASP A 20 3.10 15.92 19.77
C ASP A 20 2.08 16.62 20.64
N ASP A 21 0.81 16.23 20.52
CA ASP A 21 -0.31 16.99 21.08
C ASP A 21 -0.90 16.33 22.32
N HIS A 22 -0.85 15.00 22.45
CA HIS A 22 -1.51 14.30 23.56
C HIS A 22 -0.55 13.74 24.61
N LEU A 23 0.58 13.14 24.20
CA LEU A 23 1.51 12.44 25.09
C LEU A 23 1.93 13.29 26.30
N ARG A 24 2.20 14.57 26.08
CA ARG A 24 2.66 15.51 27.12
C ARG A 24 1.58 15.89 28.13
N GLU A 25 0.32 15.57 27.83
CA GLU A 25 -0.83 15.77 28.72
C GLU A 25 -1.18 14.51 29.51
N THR A 26 -0.60 13.37 29.15
CA THR A 26 -0.85 12.09 29.82
C THR A 26 -0.20 12.03 31.21
N GLU A 27 -0.87 11.37 32.15
CA GLU A 27 -0.36 11.17 33.51
C GLU A 27 1.00 10.42 33.55
N PRO A 28 1.26 9.40 32.70
CA PRO A 28 2.57 8.75 32.63
C PRO A 28 3.72 9.72 32.30
N TRP A 29 3.51 10.69 31.42
CA TRP A 29 4.52 11.71 31.09
C TRP A 29 4.64 12.77 32.19
N LEU A 30 3.50 13.27 32.69
CA LEU A 30 3.45 14.31 33.74
C LEU A 30 4.00 13.85 35.09
N SER A 31 3.84 12.56 35.40
CA SER A 31 4.31 11.96 36.66
C SER A 31 5.83 11.81 36.75
N VAL A 32 6.55 11.94 35.62
CA VAL A 32 8.02 11.88 35.59
C VAL A 32 8.61 13.15 36.21
N ASP A 33 9.45 12.97 37.22
CA ASP A 33 10.09 14.07 37.96
C ASP A 33 11.04 14.89 37.07
N ASP A 34 10.70 16.16 36.84
CA ASP A 34 11.49 17.09 36.04
C ASP A 34 12.91 17.32 36.59
N ASP A 35 13.13 17.16 37.89
CA ASP A 35 14.47 17.23 38.47
C ASP A 35 15.32 16.02 38.06
N ALA A 36 14.72 14.82 37.99
CA ALA A 36 15.39 13.62 37.50
C ALA A 36 15.71 13.72 36.00
N VAL A 37 14.78 14.26 35.20
CA VAL A 37 15.00 14.54 33.76
C VAL A 37 16.17 15.51 33.57
N ARG A 38 16.23 16.58 34.39
CA ARG A 38 17.34 17.54 34.33
C ARG A 38 18.67 16.92 34.71
N ASP A 39 18.71 16.10 35.76
CA ASP A 39 19.92 15.42 36.20
C ASP A 39 20.42 14.42 35.12
N ALA A 40 19.50 13.71 34.46
CA ALA A 40 19.81 12.83 33.33
C ALA A 40 20.35 13.62 32.12
N TYR A 41 19.69 14.72 31.75
CA TYR A 41 20.14 15.62 30.68
C TYR A 41 21.56 16.15 30.95
N GLU A 42 21.80 16.68 32.15
CA GLU A 42 23.13 17.21 32.51
C GLU A 42 24.20 16.11 32.46
N SER A 43 23.87 14.89 32.88
CA SER A 43 24.80 13.75 32.86
C SER A 43 25.14 13.31 31.42
N ILE A 44 24.14 13.20 30.54
CA ILE A 44 24.34 12.83 29.14
C ILE A 44 25.05 13.96 28.38
N ARG A 45 24.68 15.23 28.61
CA ARG A 45 25.37 16.38 28.02
C ARG A 45 26.84 16.43 28.44
N ASP A 46 27.14 16.23 29.72
CA ASP A 46 28.53 16.23 30.21
C ASP A 46 29.34 15.06 29.62
N LEU A 47 28.72 13.89 29.46
CA LEU A 47 29.29 12.75 28.73
C LEU A 47 29.58 13.12 27.27
N TRP A 48 28.63 13.78 26.60
CA TRP A 48 28.76 14.26 25.23
C TRP A 48 29.87 15.29 25.08
N ALA A 49 29.97 16.25 25.99
CA ALA A 49 31.03 17.25 26.01
C ALA A 49 32.43 16.64 26.25
N GLU A 50 32.52 15.53 26.98
CA GLU A 50 33.81 14.86 27.23
C GLU A 50 34.24 13.92 26.08
N LYS A 51 33.28 13.22 25.48
CA LYS A 51 33.54 12.10 24.54
C LYS A 51 33.13 12.36 23.11
N GLY A 52 32.20 13.28 22.86
CA GLY A 52 31.56 13.58 21.58
C GLY A 52 32.55 13.82 20.45
N ASP A 53 33.59 14.63 20.68
CA ASP A 53 34.64 14.90 19.68
C ASP A 53 35.41 13.65 19.19
N ARG A 54 35.29 12.52 19.89
CA ARG A 54 36.07 11.30 19.66
C ARG A 54 35.20 10.11 19.24
N VAL A 55 33.89 10.23 19.21
CA VAL A 55 32.98 9.10 18.92
C VAL A 55 33.20 8.53 17.53
N ALA A 56 33.55 9.38 16.55
CA ALA A 56 33.89 8.96 15.19
C ALA A 56 35.18 8.12 15.10
N ASP A 57 36.06 8.21 16.10
CA ASP A 57 37.29 7.41 16.18
C ASP A 57 37.11 6.09 16.96
N TYR A 58 35.95 5.90 17.61
CA TYR A 58 35.69 4.69 18.40
C TYR A 58 35.31 3.51 17.50
N ASN A 59 35.86 2.34 17.82
CA ASN A 59 35.26 1.09 17.37
C ASN A 59 34.00 0.77 18.20
N GLU A 60 33.21 -0.22 17.78
CA GLU A 60 31.95 -0.61 18.42
C GLU A 60 32.08 -0.82 19.93
N ALA A 61 32.96 -1.73 20.36
CA ALA A 61 33.23 -1.98 21.78
C ALA A 61 33.70 -0.74 22.58
N GLN A 62 34.41 0.19 21.93
CA GLN A 62 34.77 1.47 22.55
C GLN A 62 33.57 2.41 22.67
N LEU A 63 32.72 2.47 21.65
CA LEU A 63 31.51 3.28 21.68
C LEU A 63 30.53 2.76 22.73
N GLU A 64 30.30 1.46 22.77
CA GLU A 64 29.51 0.80 23.80
C GLU A 64 29.99 1.19 25.20
N ARG A 65 31.28 0.97 25.46
CA ARG A 65 31.85 1.18 26.80
C ARG A 65 31.88 2.65 27.21
N ASN A 66 32.15 3.56 26.27
CA ASN A 66 32.41 4.97 26.60
C ASN A 66 31.18 5.86 26.43
N VAL A 67 30.14 5.42 25.73
CA VAL A 67 28.94 6.23 25.44
C VAL A 67 27.67 5.45 25.77
N ILE A 68 27.42 4.31 25.13
CA ILE A 68 26.10 3.63 25.21
C ILE A 68 25.81 3.08 26.62
N ARG A 69 26.73 2.31 27.21
CA ARG A 69 26.56 1.77 28.58
C ARG A 69 26.42 2.87 29.63
N PRO A 70 27.24 3.95 29.61
CA PRO A 70 27.00 5.11 30.47
C PRO A 70 25.62 5.75 30.28
N VAL A 71 25.07 5.78 29.06
CA VAL A 71 23.71 6.28 28.82
C VAL A 71 22.67 5.34 29.44
N PHE A 72 22.80 4.01 29.28
CA PHE A 72 21.95 3.04 29.98
C PHE A 72 22.00 3.20 31.51
N ASP A 73 23.19 3.44 32.07
CA ASP A 73 23.37 3.70 33.50
C ASP A 73 22.60 4.97 33.95
N VAL A 74 22.62 6.03 33.13
CA VAL A 74 21.85 7.27 33.40
C VAL A 74 20.34 7.04 33.29
N LEU A 75 19.92 6.20 32.33
CA LEU A 75 18.53 5.79 32.13
C LEU A 75 18.04 4.77 33.18
N GLY A 76 18.92 4.34 34.08
CA GLY A 76 18.61 3.43 35.17
C GLY A 76 18.39 1.97 34.76
N VAL A 77 18.74 1.59 33.52
CA VAL A 77 18.46 0.28 32.94
C VAL A 77 19.42 -0.78 33.51
N PRO A 78 18.93 -1.81 34.23
CA PRO A 78 19.74 -2.97 34.58
C PRO A 78 19.95 -3.83 33.32
N PHE A 79 21.19 -3.97 32.87
CA PHE A 79 21.53 -4.76 31.70
C PHE A 79 22.66 -5.75 31.97
N GLU A 80 22.68 -6.85 31.23
CA GLU A 80 23.81 -7.79 31.16
C GLU A 80 24.10 -8.20 29.72
N ILE A 81 25.33 -8.64 29.49
CA ILE A 81 25.88 -8.96 28.16
C ILE A 81 26.23 -10.44 28.11
N GLU A 82 25.72 -11.18 27.14
CA GLU A 82 26.06 -12.59 26.97
C GLU A 82 27.40 -12.78 26.23
N GLU A 83 28.55 -12.79 26.92
CA GLU A 83 29.88 -12.93 26.29
C GLU A 83 30.30 -14.39 25.89
N THR A 84 29.40 -15.38 25.82
CA THR A 84 29.80 -16.81 25.84
C THR A 84 29.96 -17.53 24.49
N VAL A 85 31.22 -17.72 24.07
CA VAL A 85 31.95 -18.93 23.54
C VAL A 85 31.35 -19.85 22.43
N GLN A 86 30.05 -19.90 22.16
CA GLN A 86 29.47 -20.67 21.05
C GLN A 86 29.24 -19.77 19.84
N ARG A 87 30.14 -19.86 18.85
CA ARG A 87 30.25 -18.96 17.67
C ARG A 87 29.05 -18.89 16.70
N ASN A 88 27.90 -19.51 17.00
CA ASN A 88 26.88 -19.82 15.98
C ASN A 88 25.42 -19.50 16.33
N ALA A 89 25.10 -18.84 17.46
CA ALA A 89 23.72 -18.40 17.75
C ALA A 89 23.64 -16.86 17.77
N ARG A 90 22.72 -16.29 16.97
CA ARG A 90 22.41 -14.85 16.94
C ARG A 90 21.84 -14.47 18.30
N ARG A 91 22.43 -13.51 19.02
CA ARG A 91 21.91 -13.06 20.31
C ARG A 91 22.12 -11.56 20.47
N PRO A 92 21.13 -10.83 21.03
CA PRO A 92 21.27 -9.42 21.34
C PRO A 92 22.52 -9.12 22.18
N ASP A 93 23.15 -7.97 21.92
CA ASP A 93 24.28 -7.50 22.73
C ASP A 93 23.90 -7.31 24.20
N TYR A 94 22.66 -6.91 24.46
CA TYR A 94 22.15 -6.58 25.78
C TYR A 94 20.79 -7.24 26.04
N GLY A 95 20.64 -7.83 27.22
CA GLY A 95 19.32 -8.07 27.82
C GLY A 95 19.04 -7.00 28.88
N PHE A 96 17.87 -6.36 28.80
CA PHE A 96 17.38 -5.45 29.86
C PHE A 96 16.52 -6.24 30.83
N PHE A 97 16.71 -6.03 32.12
CA PHE A 97 16.09 -6.84 33.17
C PHE A 97 15.28 -5.99 34.16
N PRO A 98 14.28 -6.57 34.84
CA PRO A 98 13.43 -5.83 35.76
C PRO A 98 14.16 -5.38 37.03
N SER A 99 15.30 -5.98 37.37
CA SER A 99 16.16 -5.53 38.46
C SER A 99 17.61 -5.97 38.27
N ALA A 100 18.53 -5.34 39.01
CA ALA A 100 19.94 -5.75 39.03
C ALA A 100 20.12 -7.21 39.51
N GLU A 101 19.29 -7.67 40.46
CA GLU A 101 19.33 -9.08 40.88
C GLU A 101 18.85 -10.04 39.79
N ALA A 102 17.87 -9.64 38.97
CA ALA A 102 17.40 -10.44 37.85
C ALA A 102 18.45 -10.51 36.73
N ALA A 103 19.16 -9.41 36.49
CA ALA A 103 20.29 -9.32 35.57
C ALA A 103 21.45 -10.22 36.02
N ASP A 104 21.89 -10.09 37.29
CA ASP A 104 22.94 -10.93 37.89
C ASP A 104 22.60 -12.44 37.79
N ALA A 105 21.32 -12.78 37.96
CA ALA A 105 20.84 -14.16 37.90
C ALA A 105 20.70 -14.73 36.48
N ALA A 106 20.80 -13.90 35.42
CA ALA A 106 20.56 -14.32 34.04
C ALA A 106 21.54 -15.41 33.58
N PHE A 107 22.81 -15.32 33.99
CA PHE A 107 23.84 -16.33 33.67
C PHE A 107 23.63 -17.69 34.35
N ASP A 108 22.82 -17.74 35.41
CA ASP A 108 22.49 -18.97 36.11
C ASP A 108 21.25 -19.68 35.48
N ARG A 109 20.56 -19.03 34.54
CA ARG A 109 19.39 -19.57 33.83
C ARG A 109 19.80 -20.38 32.60
N GLU A 110 18.91 -21.28 32.17
CA GLU A 110 19.08 -22.04 30.92
C GLU A 110 18.82 -21.16 29.70
N ASP A 111 17.87 -20.24 29.81
CA ASP A 111 17.64 -19.15 28.86
C ASP A 111 17.94 -17.81 29.53
N PHE A 112 18.93 -17.11 28.98
CA PHE A 112 19.41 -15.82 29.47
C PHE A 112 18.32 -14.74 29.42
N TYR A 113 17.46 -14.74 28.40
CA TYR A 113 16.45 -13.70 28.16
C TYR A 113 15.08 -14.01 28.78
N ALA A 114 14.94 -15.13 29.50
CA ALA A 114 13.65 -15.57 30.04
C ALA A 114 12.97 -14.58 30.99
N GLU A 115 13.73 -13.71 31.65
CA GLU A 115 13.21 -12.63 32.51
C GLU A 115 13.65 -11.24 31.99
N ALA A 116 14.09 -11.16 30.73
CA ALA A 116 14.34 -9.87 30.11
C ALA A 116 13.00 -9.13 29.90
N VAL A 117 13.03 -7.80 30.01
CA VAL A 117 11.90 -6.91 29.68
C VAL A 117 12.05 -6.28 28.30
N ALA A 118 13.28 -6.17 27.81
CA ALA A 118 13.61 -5.74 26.47
C ALA A 118 14.99 -6.27 26.09
N VAL A 119 15.33 -6.18 24.80
CA VAL A 119 16.67 -6.48 24.29
C VAL A 119 17.25 -5.24 23.62
N ALA A 120 18.57 -5.14 23.55
CA ALA A 120 19.20 -4.05 22.81
C ALA A 120 20.44 -4.48 22.03
N ASP A 121 20.71 -3.76 20.96
CA ASP A 121 21.85 -3.98 20.08
C ASP A 121 22.54 -2.63 19.75
N ALA A 122 23.87 -2.65 19.73
CA ALA A 122 24.69 -1.45 19.63
C ALA A 122 25.65 -1.53 18.43
N LYS A 123 25.55 -0.58 17.50
CA LYS A 123 26.44 -0.48 16.33
C LYS A 123 27.48 0.61 16.47
N ARG A 124 28.54 0.52 15.67
CA ARG A 124 29.55 1.59 15.55
C ARG A 124 28.97 2.94 15.10
N TRP A 125 29.65 4.03 15.48
CA TRP A 125 29.23 5.39 15.18
C TRP A 125 29.10 5.64 13.67
N GLY A 126 28.01 6.28 13.25
CA GLY A 126 27.74 6.60 11.84
C GLY A 126 27.25 5.42 10.99
N ARG A 127 27.13 4.21 11.55
CA ARG A 127 26.51 3.07 10.88
C ARG A 127 25.03 3.38 10.63
N LYS A 128 24.59 3.37 9.36
CA LYS A 128 23.17 3.38 9.00
C LYS A 128 22.48 2.17 9.65
N LEU A 129 21.32 2.38 10.24
CA LEU A 129 20.58 1.36 10.97
C LEU A 129 19.58 0.60 10.07
N ASP A 130 19.13 1.22 8.98
CA ASP A 130 18.18 0.65 8.02
C ASP A 130 18.82 -0.20 6.92
N THR A 131 20.13 -0.07 6.73
CA THR A 131 20.83 -0.66 5.59
C THR A 131 22.00 -1.51 6.04
N ARG A 132 22.51 -2.32 5.13
CA ARG A 132 23.81 -2.98 5.26
C ARG A 132 24.95 -1.95 5.28
N GLY A 133 26.13 -2.36 5.76
CA GLY A 133 27.24 -1.46 6.09
C GLY A 133 27.99 -0.99 4.87
N GLU A 134 29.10 -0.26 5.05
CA GLU A 134 29.99 0.04 3.92
C GLU A 134 31.15 -0.97 3.79
N GLU A 135 31.22 -1.93 4.71
CA GLU A 135 32.28 -2.91 4.77
C GLU A 135 31.70 -4.32 4.78
N LYS A 136 32.36 -5.27 4.09
CA LYS A 136 31.94 -6.69 4.05
C LYS A 136 31.75 -7.36 5.42
N ARG A 137 32.35 -6.83 6.48
CA ARG A 137 32.17 -7.33 7.85
C ARG A 137 30.86 -6.86 8.51
N ASP A 138 30.21 -5.85 7.93
CA ASP A 138 28.97 -5.25 8.39
C ASP A 138 27.84 -5.59 7.41
N PHE A 139 27.82 -6.84 6.93
CA PHE A 139 26.90 -7.27 5.88
C PHE A 139 25.46 -7.38 6.35
N GLU A 140 25.22 -7.51 7.66
CA GLU A 140 23.87 -7.66 8.19
C GLU A 140 23.15 -6.32 8.29
N ASN A 141 21.85 -6.32 7.96
CA ASN A 141 20.95 -5.21 8.20
C ASN A 141 20.58 -5.14 9.71
N PRO A 142 20.91 -4.05 10.43
CA PRO A 142 20.60 -3.93 11.86
C PRO A 142 19.10 -3.98 12.20
N SER A 143 18.21 -3.40 11.38
CA SER A 143 16.75 -3.51 11.59
C SER A 143 16.29 -4.97 11.53
N TYR A 144 16.80 -5.75 10.57
CA TYR A 144 16.49 -7.17 10.46
C TYR A 144 17.07 -8.01 11.61
N GLN A 145 18.26 -7.66 12.10
CA GLN A 145 18.81 -8.30 13.30
C GLN A 145 17.89 -8.13 14.51
N ILE A 146 17.39 -6.90 14.74
CA ILE A 146 16.45 -6.60 15.82
C ILE A 146 15.15 -7.39 15.67
N HIS A 147 14.58 -7.42 14.45
CA HIS A 147 13.40 -8.23 14.19
C HIS A 147 13.64 -9.71 14.56
N ALA A 148 14.74 -10.30 14.10
CA ALA A 148 15.07 -11.69 14.43
C ALA A 148 15.23 -11.90 15.96
N TYR A 149 15.82 -10.95 16.67
CA TYR A 149 15.92 -11.02 18.12
C TYR A 149 14.55 -11.01 18.81
N LEU A 150 13.62 -10.17 18.35
CA LEU A 150 12.25 -10.13 18.85
C LEU A 150 11.50 -11.44 18.63
N GLN A 151 11.82 -12.19 17.55
CA GLN A 151 11.23 -13.51 17.31
C GLN A 151 11.88 -14.64 18.14
N GLU A 152 13.16 -14.51 18.48
CA GLU A 152 13.93 -15.55 19.19
C GLU A 152 13.93 -15.37 20.72
N THR A 153 13.43 -14.25 21.22
CA THR A 153 13.38 -13.91 22.65
C THR A 153 11.94 -13.67 23.11
N PRO A 154 11.64 -13.78 24.41
CA PRO A 154 10.26 -13.61 24.90
C PRO A 154 9.84 -12.14 25.07
N VAL A 155 10.64 -11.18 24.62
CA VAL A 155 10.38 -9.75 24.82
C VAL A 155 9.63 -9.16 23.64
N GLU A 156 8.83 -8.12 23.90
CA GLU A 156 8.06 -7.42 22.86
C GLU A 156 8.74 -6.12 22.41
N TRP A 157 9.71 -5.61 23.18
CA TRP A 157 10.39 -4.34 22.87
C TRP A 157 11.89 -4.53 22.69
N ALA A 158 12.45 -3.80 21.71
CA ALA A 158 13.88 -3.77 21.46
C ALA A 158 14.42 -2.37 21.20
N VAL A 159 15.66 -2.12 21.64
CA VAL A 159 16.40 -0.87 21.40
C VAL A 159 17.55 -1.10 20.43
N LEU A 160 17.62 -0.30 19.37
CA LEU A 160 18.74 -0.29 18.43
C LEU A 160 19.43 1.07 18.46
N THR A 161 20.75 1.10 18.64
CA THR A 161 21.48 2.37 18.67
C THR A 161 22.86 2.30 18.03
N ASN A 162 23.26 3.39 17.38
CA ASN A 162 24.65 3.62 16.96
C ASN A 162 25.32 4.73 17.80
N GLY A 163 24.76 5.01 18.98
CA GLY A 163 25.13 6.12 19.87
C GLY A 163 24.59 7.48 19.43
N LYS A 164 24.40 7.72 18.12
CA LYS A 164 23.80 8.95 17.58
C LYS A 164 22.28 8.85 17.61
N ARG A 165 21.76 7.80 16.98
CA ARG A 165 20.35 7.48 16.82
C ARG A 165 19.98 6.37 17.79
N TRP A 166 18.81 6.51 18.41
CA TRP A 166 18.24 5.58 19.36
C TRP A 166 16.85 5.20 18.86
N ARG A 167 16.64 3.92 18.57
CA ARG A 167 15.39 3.41 18.01
C ARG A 167 14.69 2.45 18.94
N LEU A 168 13.36 2.52 18.95
CA LEU A 168 12.48 1.51 19.51
C LEU A 168 11.83 0.70 18.40
N TYR A 169 11.74 -0.60 18.62
CA TYR A 169 11.01 -1.55 17.78
C TYR A 169 10.04 -2.35 18.65
N TYR A 170 8.90 -2.70 18.07
CA TYR A 170 7.85 -3.50 18.69
C TYR A 170 7.70 -4.84 17.98
N GLY A 171 7.64 -5.93 18.75
CA GLY A 171 7.64 -7.31 18.27
C GLY A 171 6.60 -7.59 17.19
N PRO A 172 5.30 -7.34 17.45
CA PRO A 172 4.23 -7.57 16.50
C PRO A 172 4.42 -6.89 15.14
N THR A 173 4.89 -5.64 15.10
CA THR A 173 5.07 -4.88 13.84
C THR A 173 6.49 -4.94 13.27
N SER A 174 7.45 -5.53 14.01
CA SER A 174 8.87 -5.55 13.64
C SER A 174 9.16 -6.24 12.30
N HIS A 175 8.24 -7.10 11.83
CA HIS A 175 8.37 -7.80 10.56
C HIS A 175 8.41 -6.86 9.34
N ARG A 176 7.93 -5.62 9.48
CA ARG A 176 7.98 -4.57 8.46
C ARG A 176 9.40 -4.01 8.28
N LEU A 177 10.30 -4.18 9.26
CA LEU A 177 11.68 -3.69 9.33
C LEU A 177 11.88 -2.16 9.35
N ASP A 178 10.91 -1.39 8.87
CA ASP A 178 10.91 0.06 8.80
C ASP A 178 9.93 0.73 9.77
N SER A 179 9.20 -0.05 10.59
CA SER A 179 8.37 0.46 11.69
C SER A 179 9.23 0.68 12.95
N TYR A 180 9.50 1.94 13.30
CA TYR A 180 10.29 2.32 14.47
C TYR A 180 10.07 3.76 14.94
N TYR A 181 10.40 4.02 16.21
CA TYR A 181 10.52 5.36 16.78
C TYR A 181 11.99 5.71 17.03
N GLU A 182 12.51 6.75 16.37
CA GLU A 182 13.91 7.19 16.42
C GLU A 182 14.08 8.57 17.07
N ILE A 183 15.10 8.70 17.92
CA ILE A 183 15.64 9.98 18.38
C ILE A 183 17.13 10.08 18.03
N ASP A 184 17.50 11.12 17.29
CA ASP A 184 18.88 11.58 17.14
C ASP A 184 19.29 12.37 18.39
N LEU A 185 19.88 11.66 19.34
CA LEU A 185 20.29 12.21 20.63
C LEU A 185 21.32 13.33 20.47
N SER A 186 22.19 13.27 19.46
CA SER A 186 23.16 14.33 19.20
C SER A 186 22.47 15.62 18.75
N ALA A 187 21.54 15.51 17.79
CA ALA A 187 20.77 16.65 17.30
C ALA A 187 19.89 17.26 18.40
N LEU A 188 19.30 16.43 19.26
CA LEU A 188 18.50 16.87 20.40
C LEU A 188 19.34 17.68 21.40
N LEU A 189 20.51 17.18 21.79
CA LEU A 189 21.41 17.90 22.71
C LEU A 189 21.88 19.23 22.12
N ASP A 190 22.32 19.23 20.85
CA ASP A 190 22.75 20.44 20.14
C ASP A 190 21.60 21.46 20.01
N GLY A 191 20.39 20.97 19.73
CA GLY A 191 19.17 21.78 19.65
C GLY A 191 18.81 22.45 20.97
N ILE A 192 19.00 21.78 22.11
CA ILE A 192 18.77 22.39 23.43
C ILE A 192 19.82 23.45 23.74
N GLU A 193 21.07 23.27 23.30
CA GLU A 193 22.13 24.27 23.47
C GLU A 193 21.94 25.49 22.56
N SER A 194 21.46 25.31 21.32
CA SER A 194 21.17 26.39 20.38
C SER A 194 19.86 27.12 20.70
N GLY A 195 18.96 26.48 21.44
CA GLY A 195 17.62 26.97 21.77
C GLY A 195 16.55 26.60 20.75
N ASP A 196 16.84 25.67 19.86
CA ASP A 196 15.90 25.10 18.87
C ASP A 196 15.06 23.95 19.46
N ALA A 197 15.49 23.38 20.59
CA ALA A 197 14.76 22.39 21.39
C ALA A 197 14.81 22.76 22.89
N ASP A 198 14.01 22.10 23.72
CA ASP A 198 13.94 22.35 25.16
C ASP A 198 14.04 21.07 26.03
N LEU A 199 13.91 21.24 27.36
CA LEU A 199 14.02 20.11 28.28
C LEU A 199 12.81 19.16 28.20
N ALA A 200 11.66 19.61 27.71
CA ALA A 200 10.51 18.74 27.46
C ALA A 200 10.78 17.83 26.26
N ASP A 201 11.50 18.31 25.24
CA ASP A 201 11.98 17.47 24.14
C ASP A 201 12.94 16.37 24.62
N PHE A 202 13.85 16.70 25.55
CA PHE A 202 14.67 15.67 26.21
C PHE A 202 13.86 14.74 27.11
N LYS A 203 12.79 15.25 27.72
CA LYS A 203 11.88 14.43 28.54
C LYS A 203 11.21 13.34 27.70
N ASP A 204 10.91 13.60 26.43
CA ASP A 204 10.41 12.58 25.51
C ASP A 204 11.44 11.44 25.39
N PHE A 205 12.71 11.72 25.05
CA PHE A 205 13.78 10.72 25.06
C PHE A 205 13.88 9.95 26.38
N TYR A 206 13.85 10.67 27.50
CA TYR A 206 13.95 10.04 28.82
C TYR A 206 12.76 9.11 29.13
N CYS A 207 11.54 9.49 28.76
CA CYS A 207 10.34 8.68 29.02
C CYS A 207 10.34 7.37 28.21
N PHE A 208 10.77 7.42 26.95
CA PHE A 208 10.76 6.27 26.04
C PHE A 208 11.91 5.26 26.29
N PHE A 209 13.06 5.71 26.78
CA PHE A 209 14.26 4.84 26.90
C PHE A 209 14.68 4.50 28.34
N ARG A 210 14.04 5.06 29.37
CA ARG A 210 14.33 4.72 30.78
C ARG A 210 13.90 3.31 31.15
N HIS A 211 14.46 2.78 32.24
CA HIS A 211 14.13 1.45 32.74
C HIS A 211 12.63 1.24 32.95
N GLU A 212 11.96 2.21 33.56
CA GLU A 212 10.52 2.13 33.87
C GLU A 212 9.63 2.08 32.62
N ALA A 213 10.15 2.46 31.44
CA ALA A 213 9.40 2.39 30.18
C ALA A 213 9.05 0.94 29.80
N PHE A 214 9.93 -0.01 30.16
CA PHE A 214 9.83 -1.43 29.81
C PHE A 214 9.25 -2.29 30.93
N LEU A 215 8.96 -1.71 32.10
CA LEU A 215 8.50 -2.50 33.24
C LEU A 215 6.99 -2.74 33.13
N PRO A 216 6.56 -4.02 33.12
CA PRO A 216 5.14 -4.33 33.13
C PRO A 216 4.52 -3.95 34.47
N ASP A 217 3.29 -3.46 34.42
CA ASP A 217 2.52 -3.02 35.57
C ASP A 217 1.69 -4.20 36.17
N ALA A 218 0.54 -3.93 36.78
CA ALA A 218 -0.34 -4.97 37.30
C ALA A 218 -1.25 -5.65 36.24
N SER A 219 -1.51 -5.02 35.10
CA SER A 219 -2.17 -5.65 33.93
C SER A 219 -1.17 -6.53 33.17
N GLY A 220 0.11 -6.19 33.24
CA GLY A 220 1.18 -6.86 32.49
C GLY A 220 1.68 -6.03 31.30
N GLU A 221 1.11 -4.84 31.10
CA GLU A 221 1.50 -3.87 30.08
C GLU A 221 2.54 -2.89 30.66
N CYS A 222 3.43 -2.40 29.81
CA CYS A 222 4.38 -1.35 30.16
C CYS A 222 3.97 0.00 29.53
N PHE A 223 4.69 1.08 29.90
CA PHE A 223 4.42 2.42 29.35
C PHE A 223 4.44 2.47 27.82
N LEU A 224 5.31 1.68 27.19
CA LEU A 224 5.39 1.64 25.72
C LEU A 224 4.17 0.96 25.10
N ASP A 225 3.59 -0.04 25.77
CA ASP A 225 2.34 -0.70 25.34
C ASP A 225 1.18 0.28 25.47
N ASP A 226 1.06 0.98 26.60
CA ASP A 226 0.04 2.01 26.82
C ASP A 226 0.10 3.09 25.74
N VAL A 227 1.30 3.60 25.44
CA VAL A 227 1.51 4.61 24.41
C VAL A 227 1.17 4.07 23.02
N HIS A 228 1.55 2.82 22.71
CA HIS A 228 1.22 2.19 21.42
C HIS A 228 -0.30 2.04 21.23
N ASP A 229 -1.00 1.56 22.26
CA ASP A 229 -2.43 1.33 22.22
C ASP A 229 -3.23 2.63 22.18
N GLU A 230 -2.90 3.60 23.05
CA GLU A 230 -3.54 4.92 23.03
C GLU A 230 -3.29 5.65 21.70
N SER A 231 -2.07 5.57 21.19
CA SER A 231 -1.71 6.11 19.87
C SER A 231 -2.53 5.48 18.75
N SER A 232 -2.76 4.16 18.80
CA SER A 232 -3.53 3.44 17.78
C SER A 232 -5.00 3.84 17.81
N VAL A 233 -5.61 3.92 19.00
CA VAL A 233 -6.98 4.42 19.19
C VAL A 233 -7.11 5.87 18.71
N PHE A 234 -6.10 6.70 18.99
CA PHE A 234 -6.08 8.08 18.52
C PHE A 234 -6.01 8.17 16.99
N ALA A 235 -5.19 7.35 16.34
CA ALA A 235 -5.09 7.29 14.88
C ALA A 235 -6.41 6.83 14.24
N GLU A 236 -7.10 5.86 14.84
CA GLU A 236 -8.43 5.39 14.40
C GLU A 236 -9.45 6.53 14.46
N ALA A 237 -9.50 7.29 15.56
CA ALA A 237 -10.37 8.45 15.70
C ALA A 237 -10.04 9.57 14.70
N ILE A 238 -8.76 9.81 14.37
CA ILE A 238 -8.38 10.72 13.27
C ILE A 238 -8.93 10.20 11.94
N GLY A 239 -8.84 8.90 11.69
CA GLY A 239 -9.35 8.26 10.48
C GLY A 239 -10.85 8.48 10.31
N GLU A 240 -11.65 8.24 11.37
CA GLU A 240 -13.10 8.46 11.36
C GLU A 240 -13.46 9.94 11.07
N ASP A 241 -12.82 10.89 11.76
CA ASP A 241 -13.06 12.32 11.52
C ASP A 241 -12.65 12.75 10.11
N LEU A 242 -11.55 12.19 9.59
CA LEU A 242 -11.10 12.47 8.23
C LEU A 242 -12.09 11.90 7.21
N GLN A 243 -12.65 10.71 7.45
CA GLN A 243 -13.67 10.13 6.60
C GLN A 243 -14.89 11.05 6.46
N ASP A 244 -15.40 11.59 7.57
CA ASP A 244 -16.49 12.57 7.57
C ASP A 244 -16.13 13.86 6.82
N ASN A 245 -14.91 14.37 7.01
CA ASN A 245 -14.42 15.52 6.26
C ASN A 245 -14.31 15.24 4.75
N ILE A 246 -13.92 14.03 4.36
CA ILE A 246 -13.84 13.62 2.95
C ILE A 246 -15.24 13.54 2.34
N TYR A 247 -16.25 13.01 3.05
CA TYR A 247 -17.63 13.02 2.57
C TYR A 247 -18.11 14.45 2.26
N GLU A 248 -17.86 15.38 3.17
CA GLU A 248 -18.22 16.79 2.95
C GLU A 248 -17.37 17.43 1.85
N ALA A 249 -16.11 17.01 1.68
CA ALA A 249 -15.24 17.46 0.60
C ALA A 249 -15.76 17.01 -0.77
N ILE A 250 -16.21 15.75 -0.92
CA ILE A 250 -16.83 15.25 -2.16
C ILE A 250 -18.05 16.10 -2.51
N ARG A 251 -18.96 16.31 -1.55
CA ARG A 251 -20.16 17.14 -1.75
C ARG A 251 -19.81 18.56 -2.17
N THR A 252 -18.84 19.16 -1.49
CA THR A 252 -18.38 20.53 -1.77
C THR A 252 -17.74 20.65 -3.15
N LEU A 253 -16.96 19.65 -3.56
CA LEU A 253 -16.30 19.62 -4.85
C LEU A 253 -17.31 19.41 -5.99
N ALA A 254 -18.22 18.45 -5.83
CA ALA A 254 -19.31 18.19 -6.77
C ALA A 254 -20.23 19.40 -6.96
N ALA A 255 -20.64 20.05 -5.86
CA ALA A 255 -21.38 21.31 -5.93
C ALA A 255 -20.58 22.39 -6.68
N GLY A 256 -19.26 22.41 -6.49
CA GLY A 256 -18.36 23.32 -7.19
C GLY A 256 -18.32 23.10 -8.71
N PHE A 257 -18.38 21.85 -9.19
CA PHE A 257 -18.50 21.54 -10.61
C PHE A 257 -19.86 21.97 -11.17
N LEU A 258 -20.95 21.56 -10.51
CA LEU A 258 -22.32 21.85 -10.95
C LEU A 258 -22.64 23.37 -10.95
N ASP A 259 -22.12 24.13 -9.99
CA ASP A 259 -22.30 25.59 -9.92
C ASP A 259 -21.60 26.34 -11.06
N ARG A 260 -20.54 25.75 -11.62
CA ARG A 260 -19.65 26.42 -12.58
C ARG A 260 -19.94 26.03 -14.02
N HIS A 261 -20.37 24.80 -14.25
CA HIS A 261 -20.58 24.23 -15.57
C HIS A 261 -22.09 24.01 -15.80
N ASP A 262 -22.72 24.97 -16.47
CA ASP A 262 -24.16 24.96 -16.78
C ASP A 262 -24.59 23.79 -17.70
N ASP A 263 -23.64 23.07 -18.29
CA ASP A 263 -23.84 21.91 -19.17
C ASP A 263 -23.93 20.58 -18.42
N LEU A 264 -23.62 20.54 -17.12
CA LEU A 264 -23.79 19.36 -16.28
C LEU A 264 -25.22 19.28 -15.74
N ASP A 265 -25.79 18.07 -15.72
CA ASP A 265 -27.10 17.82 -15.14
C ASP A 265 -27.14 16.55 -14.26
N ARG A 266 -28.33 16.15 -13.80
CA ARG A 266 -28.49 14.98 -12.91
C ARG A 266 -27.99 13.67 -13.53
N SER A 267 -27.89 13.58 -14.86
CA SER A 267 -27.37 12.38 -15.53
C SER A 267 -25.85 12.27 -15.50
N ASP A 268 -25.14 13.35 -15.14
CA ASP A 268 -23.69 13.38 -15.02
C ASP A 268 -23.21 13.13 -13.58
N LEU A 269 -24.11 12.94 -12.61
CA LEU A 269 -23.76 12.87 -11.19
C LEU A 269 -22.81 11.73 -10.84
N ASP A 270 -22.93 10.57 -11.50
CA ASP A 270 -22.02 9.44 -11.28
C ASP A 270 -20.59 9.81 -11.76
N LEU A 271 -20.48 10.39 -12.96
CA LEU A 271 -19.19 10.87 -13.48
C LEU A 271 -18.59 12.00 -12.62
N VAL A 272 -19.42 12.93 -12.14
CA VAL A 272 -19.00 14.01 -11.23
C VAL A 272 -18.52 13.45 -9.89
N HIS A 273 -19.20 12.43 -9.36
CA HIS A 273 -18.80 11.75 -8.13
C HIS A 273 -17.43 11.11 -8.27
N ASP A 274 -17.26 10.27 -9.30
CA ASP A 274 -16.04 9.49 -9.50
C ASP A 274 -14.85 10.40 -9.82
N SER A 275 -15.08 11.44 -10.62
CA SER A 275 -14.08 12.49 -10.88
C SER A 275 -13.71 13.27 -9.61
N SER A 276 -14.70 13.59 -8.76
CA SER A 276 -14.45 14.27 -7.48
C SER A 276 -13.62 13.39 -6.56
N LEU A 277 -13.89 12.09 -6.51
CA LEU A 277 -13.15 11.13 -5.70
C LEU A 277 -11.69 11.03 -6.15
N ILE A 278 -11.44 10.87 -7.46
CA ILE A 278 -10.08 10.86 -8.04
C ILE A 278 -9.34 12.16 -7.70
N TYR A 279 -10.00 13.32 -7.79
CA TYR A 279 -9.37 14.59 -7.45
C TYR A 279 -8.99 14.69 -5.97
N LEU A 280 -9.84 14.20 -5.06
CA LEU A 280 -9.51 14.12 -3.64
C LEU A 280 -8.36 13.15 -3.36
N TYR A 281 -8.27 12.04 -4.10
CA TYR A 281 -7.13 11.12 -4.00
C TYR A 281 -5.81 11.80 -4.36
N ARG A 282 -5.78 12.61 -5.44
CA ARG A 282 -4.60 13.42 -5.77
C ARG A 282 -4.16 14.31 -4.61
N LEU A 283 -5.12 14.99 -3.95
CA LEU A 283 -4.83 15.87 -2.82
C LEU A 283 -4.31 15.10 -1.61
N ILE A 284 -4.95 14.00 -1.25
CA ILE A 284 -4.57 13.20 -0.08
C ILE A 284 -3.22 12.52 -0.31
N PHE A 285 -2.96 11.99 -1.50
CA PHE A 285 -1.64 11.45 -1.85
C PHE A 285 -0.55 12.51 -1.69
N VAL A 286 -0.77 13.74 -2.16
CA VAL A 286 0.19 14.84 -1.98
C VAL A 286 0.36 15.17 -0.49
N LEU A 287 -0.71 15.25 0.29
CA LEU A 287 -0.63 15.50 1.74
C LEU A 287 0.18 14.40 2.45
N TYR A 288 -0.02 13.14 2.07
CA TYR A 288 0.75 12.01 2.56
C TYR A 288 2.22 12.08 2.12
N ALA A 289 2.48 12.34 0.84
CA ALA A 289 3.82 12.41 0.27
C ALA A 289 4.66 13.57 0.81
N GLU A 290 4.02 14.66 1.23
CA GLU A 290 4.66 15.80 1.91
C GLU A 290 4.68 15.66 3.45
N SER A 291 4.19 14.55 4.01
CA SER A 291 4.19 14.35 5.47
C SER A 291 5.57 13.96 6.01
N GLU A 292 5.81 14.31 7.28
CA GLU A 292 7.10 14.10 7.94
C GLU A 292 7.48 12.61 7.98
N GLY A 293 8.73 12.30 7.64
CA GLY A 293 9.29 10.93 7.69
C GLY A 293 9.04 10.07 6.43
N ARG A 294 8.26 10.57 5.46
CA ARG A 294 7.98 9.89 4.18
C ARG A 294 8.99 10.20 3.08
N ASP A 295 9.53 11.43 3.05
CA ASP A 295 10.59 11.88 2.12
C ASP A 295 10.30 11.62 0.62
N LEU A 296 9.02 11.59 0.22
CA LEU A 296 8.59 11.32 -1.16
C LEU A 296 8.71 12.57 -2.04
N LEU A 297 8.24 13.71 -1.54
CA LEU A 297 8.38 14.99 -2.22
C LEU A 297 9.46 15.83 -1.52
N PRO A 298 10.23 16.66 -2.27
CA PRO A 298 11.38 17.36 -1.72
C PRO A 298 10.95 18.59 -0.90
N THR A 299 10.25 18.36 0.21
CA THR A 299 9.74 19.41 1.11
C THR A 299 10.84 20.26 1.74
N ASP A 300 12.06 19.72 1.82
CA ASP A 300 13.26 20.44 2.28
C ASP A 300 13.86 21.37 1.21
N ASN A 301 13.40 21.28 -0.05
CA ASN A 301 13.85 22.16 -1.10
C ASN A 301 13.05 23.46 -1.08
N ASP A 302 13.73 24.60 -0.86
CA ASP A 302 13.10 25.93 -0.80
C ASP A 302 12.20 26.24 -2.01
N ILE A 303 12.56 25.79 -3.22
CA ILE A 303 11.78 26.06 -4.44
C ILE A 303 10.48 25.26 -4.42
N TYR A 304 10.56 23.99 -4.03
CA TYR A 304 9.38 23.14 -3.89
C TYR A 304 8.44 23.69 -2.82
N ALA A 305 8.97 23.93 -1.61
CA ALA A 305 8.22 24.46 -0.49
C ALA A 305 7.51 25.78 -0.85
N ASP A 306 8.24 26.76 -1.41
CA ASP A 306 7.67 28.07 -1.67
C ASP A 306 6.70 28.12 -2.87
N SER A 307 6.81 27.21 -3.84
CA SER A 307 6.13 27.34 -5.14
C SER A 307 5.11 26.25 -5.43
N TYR A 308 5.26 25.07 -4.84
CA TYR A 308 4.47 23.88 -5.20
C TYR A 308 3.80 23.22 -3.99
N ALA A 309 4.37 23.32 -2.79
CA ALA A 309 3.94 22.51 -1.67
C ALA A 309 2.48 22.75 -1.25
N LEU A 310 1.69 21.67 -1.24
CA LEU A 310 0.31 21.71 -0.76
C LEU A 310 0.24 22.04 0.73
N ASN A 311 1.27 21.65 1.50
CA ASN A 311 1.42 22.00 2.91
C ASN A 311 1.48 23.51 3.18
N ASP A 312 1.99 24.32 2.25
CA ASP A 312 1.97 25.78 2.39
C ASP A 312 0.68 26.38 1.84
N LEU A 313 0.16 25.82 0.74
CA LEU A 313 -1.15 26.21 0.20
C LEU A 313 -2.28 26.02 1.23
N LYS A 314 -2.30 24.89 1.95
CA LYS A 314 -3.33 24.60 2.96
C LYS A 314 -3.27 25.57 4.15
N ARG A 315 -2.08 26.05 4.53
CA ARG A 315 -1.90 27.06 5.59
C ARG A 315 -2.38 28.43 5.14
N GLU A 316 -2.09 28.80 3.89
CA GLU A 316 -2.59 30.04 3.30
C GLU A 316 -4.12 30.04 3.27
N VAL A 317 -4.71 28.91 2.83
CA VAL A 317 -6.16 28.68 2.80
C VAL A 317 -6.76 28.81 4.21
N ALA A 318 -6.21 28.10 5.19
CA ALA A 318 -6.65 28.17 6.59
C ALA A 318 -6.61 29.61 7.12
N THR A 319 -5.47 30.28 7.00
CA THR A 319 -5.28 31.67 7.47
C THR A 319 -6.30 32.62 6.86
N LYS A 320 -6.49 32.57 5.54
CA LYS A 320 -7.44 33.45 4.84
C LYS A 320 -8.89 33.16 5.23
N ARG A 321 -9.26 31.89 5.42
CA ARG A 321 -10.61 31.49 5.82
C ARG A 321 -10.93 31.93 7.24
N ASP A 322 -9.98 31.83 8.16
CA ASP A 322 -10.12 32.24 9.57
C ASP A 322 -10.24 33.76 9.68
N GLU A 323 -9.47 34.53 8.90
CA GLU A 323 -9.61 35.99 8.85
C GLU A 323 -10.98 36.42 8.29
N THR A 324 -11.38 35.85 7.15
CA THR A 324 -12.70 36.06 6.54
C THR A 324 -13.08 34.92 5.59
N ARG A 325 -14.19 34.23 5.86
CA ARG A 325 -14.78 33.20 4.96
C ARG A 325 -15.15 33.70 3.54
N GLN A 326 -14.98 34.98 3.24
CA GLN A 326 -15.32 35.62 1.95
C GLN A 326 -14.10 35.96 1.09
N HIS A 327 -12.89 35.53 1.45
CA HIS A 327 -11.68 35.88 0.70
C HIS A 327 -11.64 35.25 -0.71
N TYR A 328 -12.16 34.03 -0.84
CA TYR A 328 -12.21 33.29 -2.09
C TYR A 328 -13.53 33.52 -2.83
N GLN A 329 -13.45 33.73 -4.14
CA GLN A 329 -14.61 34.00 -4.99
C GLN A 329 -14.94 32.79 -5.88
N PRO A 330 -16.24 32.51 -6.17
CA PRO A 330 -16.64 31.36 -6.99
C PRO A 330 -16.10 31.36 -8.43
N TRP A 331 -15.71 32.51 -8.98
CA TRP A 331 -15.23 32.62 -10.37
C TRP A 331 -13.71 32.56 -10.53
N GLN A 332 -12.95 32.64 -9.43
CA GLN A 332 -11.49 32.52 -9.48
C GLN A 332 -11.09 31.05 -9.51
N THR A 333 -9.96 30.72 -10.14
CA THR A 333 -9.44 29.35 -10.30
C THR A 333 -7.97 29.25 -9.94
N THR A 334 -7.43 30.21 -9.18
CA THR A 334 -6.00 30.26 -8.88
C THR A 334 -5.55 29.04 -8.09
N LEU A 335 -6.40 28.53 -7.20
CA LEU A 335 -6.10 27.30 -6.45
C LEU A 335 -6.07 26.09 -7.38
N TRP A 336 -7.02 26.01 -8.33
CA TRP A 336 -7.08 24.94 -9.31
C TRP A 336 -5.83 24.93 -10.20
N ASP A 337 -5.50 26.08 -10.80
CA ASP A 337 -4.32 26.24 -11.66
C ASP A 337 -3.02 25.88 -10.92
N THR A 338 -2.91 26.22 -9.63
CA THR A 338 -1.72 25.92 -8.79
C THR A 338 -1.59 24.42 -8.53
N LEU A 339 -2.71 23.75 -8.21
CA LEU A 339 -2.73 22.30 -8.00
C LEU A 339 -2.47 21.54 -9.29
N ASP A 340 -2.98 22.02 -10.42
CA ASP A 340 -2.76 21.42 -11.73
C ASP A 340 -1.27 21.48 -12.12
N GLU A 341 -0.60 22.61 -11.88
CA GLU A 341 0.86 22.72 -12.04
C GLU A 341 1.65 21.74 -11.15
N LEU A 342 1.18 21.51 -9.91
CA LEU A 342 1.76 20.53 -9.00
C LEU A 342 1.53 19.09 -9.50
N PHE A 343 0.31 18.76 -9.94
CA PHE A 343 -0.02 17.44 -10.47
C PHE A 343 0.78 17.14 -11.73
N GLU A 344 0.94 18.09 -12.65
CA GLU A 344 1.84 17.94 -13.81
C GLU A 344 3.30 17.69 -13.39
N LEU A 345 3.78 18.38 -12.34
CA LEU A 345 5.15 18.19 -11.85
C LEU A 345 5.34 16.79 -11.25
N ILE A 346 4.34 16.28 -10.54
CA ILE A 346 4.35 14.92 -9.96
C ILE A 346 4.22 13.87 -11.07
N ASP A 347 3.33 14.06 -12.03
CA ASP A 347 3.07 13.13 -13.13
C ASP A 347 4.27 12.98 -14.07
N GLN A 348 4.88 14.10 -14.47
CA GLN A 348 5.94 14.13 -15.49
C GLN A 348 7.35 14.26 -14.91
N GLY A 349 7.48 14.64 -13.63
CA GLY A 349 8.74 14.86 -12.95
C GLY A 349 9.42 16.16 -13.36
N SER A 350 10.40 16.61 -12.57
CA SER A 350 11.10 17.87 -12.83
C SER A 350 11.95 17.83 -14.11
N ALA A 351 12.47 16.65 -14.47
CA ALA A 351 13.28 16.45 -15.67
C ALA A 351 12.51 16.71 -16.97
N ALA A 352 11.22 16.35 -17.04
CA ALA A 352 10.38 16.59 -18.22
C ALA A 352 10.11 18.09 -18.46
N LYS A 353 10.18 18.90 -17.41
CA LYS A 353 10.03 20.37 -17.47
C LYS A 353 11.37 21.10 -17.72
N ASP A 354 12.42 20.40 -18.14
CA ASP A 354 13.79 20.92 -18.35
C ASP A 354 14.37 21.60 -17.09
N ILE A 355 13.95 21.17 -15.89
CA ILE A 355 14.47 21.69 -14.62
C ILE A 355 15.79 21.00 -14.29
N ASP A 356 16.78 21.79 -13.89
CA ASP A 356 18.10 21.28 -13.51
C ASP A 356 17.99 20.46 -12.20
N PRO A 357 18.45 19.18 -12.17
CA PRO A 357 18.32 18.33 -10.99
C PRO A 357 19.02 18.87 -9.73
N ASP A 358 20.09 19.66 -9.87
CA ASP A 358 20.76 20.31 -8.73
C ASP A 358 19.91 21.47 -8.15
N THR A 359 18.89 21.91 -8.89
CA THR A 359 17.96 22.98 -8.49
C THR A 359 16.70 22.41 -7.84
N LEU A 360 16.03 21.47 -8.52
CA LEU A 360 14.85 20.77 -8.01
C LEU A 360 14.75 19.40 -8.67
N SER A 361 14.80 18.36 -7.85
CA SER A 361 14.62 16.97 -8.28
C SER A 361 13.29 16.45 -7.74
N VAL A 362 12.31 16.29 -8.62
CA VAL A 362 11.06 15.59 -8.33
C VAL A 362 11.02 14.38 -9.27
N PRO A 363 11.04 13.14 -8.75
CA PRO A 363 10.87 11.97 -9.61
C PRO A 363 9.47 12.04 -10.23
N ALA A 364 9.32 11.58 -11.46
CA ALA A 364 7.97 11.44 -11.98
C ALA A 364 7.35 10.21 -11.36
N TYR A 365 6.18 10.38 -10.80
CA TYR A 365 5.45 9.31 -10.17
C TYR A 365 4.73 8.51 -11.27
N ASN A 366 4.13 9.14 -12.29
CA ASN A 366 3.41 8.47 -13.39
C ASN A 366 2.31 7.48 -12.88
N GLY A 367 1.59 6.78 -13.76
CA GLY A 367 0.55 5.81 -13.38
C GLY A 367 -0.89 6.31 -13.53
N GLY A 368 -1.14 7.35 -14.33
CA GLY A 368 -2.50 7.79 -14.69
C GLY A 368 -3.19 8.67 -13.65
N LEU A 369 -2.96 8.44 -12.35
CA LEU A 369 -3.65 9.18 -11.27
C LEU A 369 -3.49 10.70 -11.38
N PHE A 370 -2.28 11.20 -11.63
CA PHE A 370 -1.96 12.63 -11.70
C PHE A 370 -2.05 13.24 -13.11
N ARG A 371 -2.52 12.47 -14.10
CA ARG A 371 -2.59 12.92 -15.50
C ARG A 371 -3.55 14.10 -15.63
N THR A 372 -3.06 15.18 -16.24
CA THR A 372 -3.84 16.40 -16.51
C THR A 372 -4.13 16.59 -18.01
N ASP A 373 -3.43 15.86 -18.88
CA ASP A 373 -3.62 15.84 -20.35
C ASP A 373 -3.93 14.41 -20.82
N PRO A 374 -5.15 13.90 -20.57
CA PRO A 374 -5.56 12.56 -20.95
C PRO A 374 -5.77 12.40 -22.45
N ASP A 375 -5.46 11.22 -22.97
CA ASP A 375 -5.69 10.83 -24.35
C ASP A 375 -7.19 10.57 -24.63
N PRO A 376 -7.64 10.54 -25.91
CA PRO A 376 -9.06 10.37 -26.24
C PRO A 376 -9.68 9.08 -25.72
N ASP A 377 -8.87 8.03 -25.56
CA ASP A 377 -9.25 6.68 -25.17
C ASP A 377 -9.09 6.45 -23.64
N ASP A 378 -8.60 7.46 -22.90
CA ASP A 378 -8.54 7.42 -21.44
C ASP A 378 -9.93 7.46 -20.79
N GLY A 379 -9.96 7.08 -19.51
CA GLY A 379 -11.13 7.09 -18.64
C GLY A 379 -11.96 8.37 -18.74
N ALA A 380 -13.28 8.23 -18.61
CA ALA A 380 -14.20 9.36 -18.70
C ALA A 380 -13.90 10.43 -17.64
N GLU A 381 -13.45 9.99 -16.45
CA GLU A 381 -13.14 10.80 -15.28
C GLU A 381 -11.87 11.63 -15.51
N ALA A 382 -10.82 11.03 -16.07
CA ALA A 382 -9.59 11.76 -16.40
C ALA A 382 -9.89 12.87 -17.40
N ARG A 383 -10.64 12.56 -18.47
CA ARG A 383 -11.08 13.55 -19.47
C ARG A 383 -12.02 14.60 -18.88
N PHE A 384 -12.87 14.22 -17.94
CA PHE A 384 -13.72 15.15 -17.20
C PHE A 384 -12.89 16.15 -16.41
N LEU A 385 -11.91 15.69 -15.63
CA LEU A 385 -11.04 16.54 -14.81
C LEU A 385 -10.14 17.47 -15.64
N ALA A 386 -9.74 17.05 -16.85
CA ALA A 386 -8.99 17.91 -17.76
C ALA A 386 -9.87 19.00 -18.42
N ALA A 387 -11.18 18.75 -18.56
CA ALA A 387 -12.11 19.66 -19.22
C ALA A 387 -12.86 20.61 -18.26
N HIS A 388 -12.95 20.27 -16.98
CA HIS A 388 -13.74 20.98 -15.98
C HIS A 388 -12.88 21.42 -14.79
N ASP A 389 -13.09 22.66 -14.34
CA ASP A 389 -12.44 23.26 -13.18
C ASP A 389 -13.45 23.62 -12.08
N VAL A 390 -12.95 23.87 -10.86
CA VAL A 390 -13.76 24.32 -9.71
C VAL A 390 -13.33 25.70 -9.24
N GLY A 391 -14.30 26.52 -8.84
CA GLY A 391 -14.04 27.85 -8.28
C GLY A 391 -13.33 27.81 -6.92
N ASP A 392 -12.42 28.77 -6.68
CA ASP A 392 -11.59 28.86 -5.48
C ASP A 392 -12.38 28.83 -4.17
N ARG A 393 -13.64 29.30 -4.15
CA ARG A 393 -14.49 29.23 -2.95
C ARG A 393 -14.73 27.79 -2.49
N HIS A 394 -15.07 26.91 -3.43
CA HIS A 394 -15.35 25.50 -3.15
C HIS A 394 -14.04 24.75 -2.92
N LEU A 395 -13.04 24.96 -3.77
CA LEU A 395 -11.74 24.30 -3.65
C LEU A 395 -11.01 24.69 -2.35
N ALA A 396 -11.08 25.95 -1.90
CA ALA A 396 -10.56 26.34 -0.60
C ALA A 396 -11.31 25.68 0.57
N ALA A 397 -12.59 25.34 0.41
CA ALA A 397 -13.33 24.60 1.43
C ALA A 397 -12.92 23.12 1.46
N VAL A 398 -12.73 22.50 0.29
CA VAL A 398 -12.19 21.15 0.15
C VAL A 398 -10.82 21.03 0.78
N ILE A 399 -9.88 21.92 0.43
CA ILE A 399 -8.53 21.93 1.01
C ILE A 399 -8.59 22.09 2.54
N ASP A 400 -9.48 22.94 3.06
CA ASP A 400 -9.63 23.17 4.49
C ASP A 400 -10.19 21.95 5.23
N LEU A 401 -11.15 21.23 4.64
CA LEU A 401 -11.72 19.99 5.17
C LEU A 401 -10.67 18.88 5.24
N LEU A 402 -9.85 18.74 4.20
CA LEU A 402 -8.75 17.76 4.19
C LEU A 402 -7.59 18.17 5.11
N ALA A 403 -7.41 19.47 5.35
CA ALA A 403 -6.27 19.98 6.09
C ALA A 403 -6.51 20.04 7.60
N ARG A 404 -7.73 20.26 8.07
CA ARG A 404 -8.02 20.54 9.48
C ARG A 404 -9.24 19.78 9.97
N ARG A 405 -9.15 19.23 11.19
CA ARG A 405 -10.28 18.67 11.95
C ARG A 405 -10.63 19.54 13.15
N GLU A 406 -11.77 19.28 13.77
CA GLU A 406 -12.10 19.86 15.07
C GLU A 406 -11.22 19.21 16.17
N ALA A 407 -10.77 20.02 17.12
CA ALA A 407 -10.03 19.54 18.29
C ALA A 407 -11.00 18.83 19.23
N ASP A 408 -10.56 17.73 19.82
CA ASP A 408 -11.35 17.04 20.84
C ASP A 408 -11.56 17.98 22.04
N ASP A 409 -12.82 18.15 22.46
CA ASP A 409 -13.19 18.99 23.60
C ASP A 409 -12.82 18.25 24.91
N ASP A 410 -11.52 18.15 25.19
CA ASP A 410 -11.00 17.69 26.47
C ASP A 410 -11.30 18.78 27.51
N GLY A 411 -12.47 18.64 28.14
CA GLY A 411 -13.22 19.67 28.87
C GLY A 411 -12.58 20.35 30.09
N ASP A 412 -11.28 20.60 30.12
CA ASP A 412 -10.58 21.39 31.16
C ASP A 412 -9.45 22.33 30.63
N GLY A 413 -9.34 22.58 29.32
CA GLY A 413 -8.40 23.55 28.73
C GLY A 413 -9.02 24.93 28.39
N GLU A 414 -8.41 26.05 28.80
CA GLU A 414 -8.75 27.38 28.27
C GLU A 414 -8.45 27.42 26.75
N VAL A 415 -9.49 27.30 25.93
CA VAL A 415 -9.43 27.48 24.46
C VAL A 415 -8.86 28.86 24.14
N ASN A 416 -7.58 28.90 23.75
CA ASN A 416 -6.90 30.12 23.35
C ASN A 416 -7.31 30.50 21.91
N GLY A 417 -8.48 31.11 21.75
CA GLY A 417 -8.75 32.13 20.73
C GLY A 417 -8.68 31.81 19.23
N ASP A 418 -8.20 30.64 18.80
CA ASP A 418 -8.39 30.10 17.45
C ASP A 418 -9.60 29.14 17.45
N ASP A 419 -10.24 28.93 16.30
CA ASP A 419 -11.56 28.29 16.10
C ASP A 419 -11.61 26.78 16.47
N GLY A 420 -10.75 26.30 17.37
CA GLY A 420 -10.73 24.95 17.91
C GLY A 420 -10.38 23.88 16.88
N ARG A 421 -9.64 24.22 15.82
CA ARG A 421 -9.29 23.29 14.73
C ARG A 421 -7.79 23.01 14.67
N VAL A 422 -7.42 21.75 14.44
CA VAL A 422 -6.02 21.31 14.35
C VAL A 422 -5.76 20.70 12.98
N PHE A 423 -4.51 20.83 12.50
CA PHE A 423 -4.13 20.24 11.22
C PHE A 423 -4.07 18.72 11.31
N VAL A 424 -4.59 18.04 10.29
CA VAL A 424 -4.49 16.59 10.14
C VAL A 424 -3.06 16.22 9.79
N ASP A 425 -2.53 15.21 10.48
CA ASP A 425 -1.22 14.64 10.23
C ASP A 425 -1.34 13.31 9.48
N TYR A 426 -1.09 13.36 8.17
CA TYR A 426 -1.19 12.21 7.29
C TYR A 426 -0.03 11.21 7.46
N SER A 427 1.03 11.54 8.22
CA SER A 427 2.06 10.55 8.56
C SER A 427 1.54 9.45 9.49
N SER A 428 0.55 9.77 10.33
CA SER A 428 -0.07 8.83 11.28
C SER A 428 -1.15 7.94 10.66
N LEU A 429 -1.60 8.30 9.45
CA LEU A 429 -2.51 7.50 8.66
C LEU A 429 -1.67 6.46 7.93
N ASP A 430 -1.56 5.29 8.54
CA ASP A 430 -1.07 4.09 7.85
C ASP A 430 -1.90 3.89 6.57
N GLU A 431 -1.27 3.36 5.52
CA GLU A 431 -1.88 2.97 4.24
C GLU A 431 -3.20 2.18 4.44
N ARG A 432 -3.29 1.42 5.53
CA ARG A 432 -4.48 0.65 5.95
C ARG A 432 -5.68 1.52 6.28
N HIS A 433 -5.48 2.59 7.06
CA HIS A 433 -6.57 3.52 7.41
C HIS A 433 -7.07 4.24 6.17
N LEU A 434 -6.13 4.63 5.30
CA LEU A 434 -6.45 5.30 4.05
C LEU A 434 -7.29 4.40 3.12
N GLY A 435 -6.89 3.13 2.96
CA GLY A 435 -7.67 2.13 2.21
C GLY A 435 -9.09 1.95 2.76
N SER A 436 -9.25 1.84 4.08
CA SER A 436 -10.56 1.67 4.72
C SER A 436 -11.49 2.88 4.57
N ILE A 437 -10.95 4.10 4.69
CA ILE A 437 -11.68 5.34 4.46
C ILE A 437 -12.25 5.31 3.06
N TYR A 438 -11.41 5.01 2.08
CA TYR A 438 -11.76 5.04 0.67
C TYR A 438 -12.75 3.95 0.26
N GLU A 439 -12.58 2.72 0.75
CA GLU A 439 -13.55 1.64 0.55
C GLU A 439 -14.93 2.06 1.06
N GLY A 440 -14.99 2.71 2.23
CA GLY A 440 -16.22 3.29 2.76
C GLY A 440 -16.81 4.42 1.91
N LEU A 441 -16.02 5.13 1.09
CA LEU A 441 -16.53 6.16 0.18
C LEU A 441 -17.20 5.58 -1.05
N LEU A 442 -16.75 4.43 -1.54
CA LEU A 442 -17.26 3.79 -2.76
C LEU A 442 -18.73 3.36 -2.64
N GLU A 443 -19.26 3.24 -1.42
CA GLU A 443 -20.67 2.91 -1.16
C GLU A 443 -21.63 4.08 -1.38
N TYR A 444 -21.12 5.31 -1.55
CA TYR A 444 -21.95 6.50 -1.64
C TYR A 444 -22.13 6.95 -3.09
N ARG A 445 -23.31 7.48 -3.39
CA ARG A 445 -23.65 8.11 -4.67
C ARG A 445 -24.12 9.54 -4.46
N LEU A 446 -23.84 10.40 -5.43
CA LEU A 446 -24.36 11.77 -5.43
C LEU A 446 -25.82 11.79 -5.87
N ASP A 447 -26.61 12.62 -5.20
CA ASP A 447 -27.95 12.96 -5.62
C ASP A 447 -28.26 14.43 -5.30
N VAL A 448 -29.31 14.98 -5.91
CA VAL A 448 -29.74 16.37 -5.73
C VAL A 448 -31.11 16.39 -5.06
N ALA A 449 -31.21 17.07 -3.92
CA ALA A 449 -32.41 17.09 -3.11
C ALA A 449 -33.59 17.77 -3.83
N ASP A 450 -34.70 17.06 -4.04
CA ASP A 450 -35.92 17.65 -4.62
C ASP A 450 -36.68 18.55 -3.62
N GLU A 451 -36.49 18.30 -2.33
CA GLU A 451 -37.07 19.04 -1.21
C GLU A 451 -36.08 19.07 -0.04
N PRO A 452 -36.24 19.98 0.96
CA PRO A 452 -35.32 20.03 2.08
C PRO A 452 -35.28 18.69 2.83
N LEU A 453 -34.08 18.19 3.11
CA LEU A 453 -33.84 16.92 3.79
C LEU A 453 -33.33 17.14 5.21
N THR A 454 -33.68 16.25 6.12
CA THR A 454 -33.12 16.09 7.47
C THR A 454 -32.34 14.79 7.55
N LEU A 455 -31.49 14.66 8.56
CA LEU A 455 -30.70 13.46 8.82
C LEU A 455 -31.32 12.70 10.00
N ASP A 456 -31.83 11.49 9.77
CA ASP A 456 -32.43 10.62 10.78
C ASP A 456 -31.68 9.28 10.82
N ASP A 457 -31.10 8.92 11.97
CA ASP A 457 -30.24 7.73 12.15
C ASP A 457 -29.14 7.56 11.05
N GLY A 458 -28.63 8.68 10.50
CA GLY A 458 -27.59 8.69 9.48
C GLY A 458 -28.08 8.48 8.04
N GLU A 459 -29.40 8.50 7.80
CA GLU A 459 -30.00 8.48 6.47
C GLU A 459 -30.74 9.80 6.18
N TYR A 460 -30.68 10.27 4.94
CA TYR A 460 -31.40 11.48 4.53
C TYR A 460 -32.88 11.19 4.27
N ALA A 461 -33.76 11.97 4.90
CA ALA A 461 -35.21 11.88 4.73
C ALA A 461 -35.82 13.28 4.53
N PRO A 462 -36.99 13.41 3.88
CA PRO A 462 -37.66 14.71 3.75
C PRO A 462 -37.91 15.37 5.12
N ALA A 463 -37.50 16.63 5.27
CA ALA A 463 -37.64 17.37 6.53
C ALA A 463 -39.09 17.80 6.78
N ASP A 464 -39.63 17.46 7.94
CA ASP A 464 -40.89 18.04 8.43
C ASP A 464 -40.68 19.47 8.94
N ALA A 465 -41.77 20.20 9.15
CA ALA A 465 -41.73 21.63 9.51
C ALA A 465 -41.02 21.98 10.83
N ASP A 466 -40.80 20.99 11.70
CA ASP A 466 -40.12 21.15 13.00
C ASP A 466 -38.70 20.53 13.01
N ASP A 467 -38.26 19.93 11.89
CA ASP A 467 -36.95 19.26 11.79
C ASP A 467 -35.83 20.24 11.46
N ALA A 468 -34.60 19.88 11.85
CA ALA A 468 -33.42 20.59 11.41
C ALA A 468 -33.09 20.18 9.97
N VAL A 469 -33.11 21.14 9.04
CA VAL A 469 -32.73 20.90 7.65
C VAL A 469 -31.22 20.67 7.59
N ALA A 470 -30.83 19.51 7.08
CA ALA A 470 -29.45 19.12 6.83
C ALA A 470 -29.02 19.45 5.39
N VAL A 471 -29.95 19.37 4.43
CA VAL A 471 -29.71 19.67 3.00
C VAL A 471 -30.88 20.49 2.48
N GLU A 472 -30.61 21.62 1.83
CA GLU A 472 -31.68 22.43 1.22
C GLU A 472 -32.12 21.81 -0.12
N ALA A 473 -33.29 22.22 -0.62
CA ALA A 473 -33.72 21.81 -1.95
C ALA A 473 -32.74 22.35 -3.01
N ASP A 474 -32.50 21.54 -4.04
CA ASP A 474 -31.53 21.73 -5.13
C ASP A 474 -30.04 21.60 -4.72
N ASP A 475 -29.74 21.29 -3.44
CA ASP A 475 -28.37 21.01 -3.00
C ASP A 475 -27.97 19.53 -3.20
N VAL A 476 -26.67 19.32 -3.38
CA VAL A 476 -26.07 17.99 -3.55
C VAL A 476 -25.90 17.30 -2.20
N TYR A 477 -26.21 16.01 -2.15
CA TYR A 477 -25.99 15.15 -0.99
C TYR A 477 -25.51 13.76 -1.40
N LEU A 478 -24.90 13.06 -0.45
CA LEU A 478 -24.49 11.68 -0.63
C LEU A 478 -25.58 10.76 -0.09
N ARG A 479 -25.96 9.75 -0.85
CA ARG A 479 -26.87 8.69 -0.40
C ARG A 479 -26.24 7.33 -0.63
N THR A 480 -26.56 6.40 0.25
CA THR A 480 -26.33 4.97 0.03
C THR A 480 -27.61 4.35 -0.52
N ASP A 481 -27.52 3.25 -1.27
CA ASP A 481 -28.72 2.53 -1.64
C ASP A 481 -29.26 1.76 -0.42
N ALA A 482 -30.58 1.80 -0.23
CA ALA A 482 -31.23 1.32 0.99
C ALA A 482 -30.93 -0.17 1.25
N GLY A 483 -30.09 -0.43 2.26
CA GLY A 483 -29.66 -1.79 2.64
C GLY A 483 -28.15 -2.04 2.52
N GLU A 484 -27.38 -1.14 1.91
CA GLU A 484 -25.96 -1.34 1.60
C GLU A 484 -25.05 -1.44 2.82
N ARG A 485 -25.26 -0.64 3.89
CA ARG A 485 -24.50 -0.78 5.16
C ARG A 485 -24.55 -2.18 5.79
N LYS A 486 -25.51 -3.04 5.39
CA LYS A 486 -25.62 -4.45 5.82
C LYS A 486 -25.42 -5.45 4.70
N ALA A 487 -25.31 -5.00 3.45
CA ALA A 487 -25.36 -5.83 2.26
C ALA A 487 -24.09 -5.78 1.42
N THR A 488 -23.22 -4.77 1.53
CA THR A 488 -21.95 -4.68 0.78
C THR A 488 -20.88 -5.65 1.30
N GLY A 489 -20.97 -6.08 2.56
CA GLY A 489 -20.05 -7.07 3.11
C GLY A 489 -18.60 -6.58 3.26
N SER A 490 -18.35 -5.27 3.13
CA SER A 490 -17.11 -4.54 3.41
C SER A 490 -16.80 -4.55 4.92
N TYR A 491 -16.71 -5.74 5.49
CA TYR A 491 -16.17 -5.90 6.83
C TYR A 491 -14.66 -5.70 6.70
N TYR A 492 -14.17 -4.57 7.21
CA TYR A 492 -12.76 -4.36 7.49
C TYR A 492 -12.20 -5.65 8.12
N THR A 493 -11.31 -6.32 7.38
CA THR A 493 -10.70 -7.56 7.86
C THR A 493 -9.59 -7.15 8.80
N PRO A 494 -9.66 -7.50 10.10
CA PRO A 494 -8.65 -7.06 11.05
C PRO A 494 -7.25 -7.51 10.59
N GLU A 495 -6.24 -6.67 10.81
CA GLU A 495 -4.88 -6.90 10.30
C GLU A 495 -4.34 -8.30 10.62
N TYR A 496 -4.48 -8.76 11.87
CA TYR A 496 -4.01 -10.08 12.28
C TYR A 496 -4.68 -11.23 11.51
N VAL A 497 -5.88 -11.01 10.95
CA VAL A 497 -6.57 -11.99 10.11
C VAL A 497 -5.97 -11.98 8.70
N VAL A 498 -5.71 -10.80 8.15
CA VAL A 498 -5.06 -10.65 6.84
C VAL A 498 -3.67 -11.26 6.87
N GLU A 499 -2.83 -10.86 7.84
CA GLU A 499 -1.48 -11.41 8.04
C GLU A 499 -1.52 -12.94 8.16
N TYR A 500 -2.43 -13.48 8.97
CA TYR A 500 -2.59 -14.92 9.12
C TYR A 500 -2.96 -15.62 7.81
N ILE A 501 -3.89 -15.06 7.02
CA ILE A 501 -4.28 -15.63 5.72
C ILE A 501 -3.10 -15.59 4.74
N VAL A 502 -2.38 -14.48 4.67
CA VAL A 502 -1.19 -14.33 3.80
C VAL A 502 -0.10 -15.34 4.19
N ASP A 503 0.30 -15.39 5.47
CA ASP A 503 1.32 -16.30 5.99
C ASP A 503 0.96 -17.76 5.66
N GLU A 504 -0.29 -18.14 5.87
CA GLU A 504 -0.77 -19.50 5.71
C GLU A 504 -1.01 -19.92 4.24
N THR A 505 -1.06 -18.94 3.33
CA THR A 505 -1.23 -19.18 1.88
C THR A 505 0.11 -19.18 1.16
N LEU A 506 0.96 -18.18 1.43
CA LEU A 506 2.25 -18.02 0.78
C LEU A 506 3.36 -18.83 1.46
N GLY A 507 3.25 -19.10 2.76
CA GLY A 507 4.22 -19.88 3.52
C GLY A 507 4.55 -21.24 2.93
N PRO A 508 3.56 -22.09 2.61
CA PRO A 508 3.81 -23.37 1.97
C PRO A 508 4.57 -23.26 0.64
N LEU A 509 4.25 -22.28 -0.20
CA LEU A 509 4.90 -22.07 -1.50
C LEU A 509 6.37 -21.65 -1.33
N VAL A 510 6.63 -20.72 -0.42
CA VAL A 510 7.98 -20.25 -0.12
C VAL A 510 8.83 -21.37 0.49
N ASP A 511 8.25 -22.19 1.36
CA ASP A 511 8.92 -23.35 1.95
C ASP A 511 9.22 -24.43 0.91
N ASP A 512 8.31 -24.71 -0.02
CA ASP A 512 8.54 -25.64 -1.13
C ASP A 512 9.69 -25.17 -2.03
N ILE A 513 9.73 -23.87 -2.39
CA ILE A 513 10.85 -23.27 -3.14
C ILE A 513 12.17 -23.49 -2.39
N ARG A 514 12.16 -23.22 -1.07
CA ARG A 514 13.34 -23.36 -0.21
C ARG A 514 13.81 -24.81 -0.13
N GLU A 515 12.90 -25.75 0.10
CA GLU A 515 13.20 -27.18 0.18
C GLU A 515 13.73 -27.73 -1.15
N ASP A 516 13.13 -27.33 -2.27
CA ASP A 516 13.55 -27.72 -3.62
C ASP A 516 15.00 -27.29 -3.90
N LEU A 517 15.32 -26.02 -3.63
CA LEU A 517 16.67 -25.49 -3.85
C LEU A 517 17.70 -26.19 -2.96
N LEU A 518 17.36 -26.47 -1.70
CA LEU A 518 18.20 -27.25 -0.79
C LEU A 518 18.38 -28.71 -1.24
N ALA A 519 17.36 -29.32 -1.85
CA ALA A 519 17.41 -30.69 -2.35
C ALA A 519 18.24 -30.82 -3.65
N GLN A 520 18.28 -29.77 -4.47
CA GLN A 520 19.07 -29.72 -5.70
C GLN A 520 20.57 -29.54 -5.45
N ASP A 521 20.97 -28.94 -4.31
CA ASP A 521 22.37 -28.77 -3.90
C ASP A 521 22.74 -29.50 -2.57
N PRO A 522 22.73 -30.84 -2.51
CA PRO A 522 23.04 -31.58 -1.29
C PRO A 522 24.56 -31.70 -0.99
N PHE A 523 25.44 -31.10 -1.81
CA PHE A 523 26.90 -31.24 -1.66
C PHE A 523 27.68 -29.99 -2.08
N GLU A 524 28.09 -29.20 -1.08
CA GLU A 524 29.30 -28.35 -0.88
C GLU A 524 30.46 -28.26 -1.92
N GLN A 525 30.32 -28.60 -3.20
CA GLN A 525 31.41 -28.51 -4.18
C GLN A 525 31.00 -27.84 -5.49
N ALA A 526 31.42 -26.57 -5.53
CA ALA A 526 31.77 -25.75 -6.69
C ALA A 526 30.68 -24.81 -7.22
N GLY A 527 30.42 -23.73 -6.48
CA GLY A 527 30.00 -22.45 -7.09
C GLY A 527 28.89 -21.66 -6.40
N GLY A 528 28.18 -22.25 -5.43
CA GLY A 528 26.83 -21.82 -5.03
C GLY A 528 26.65 -20.49 -4.30
N GLY A 529 27.23 -19.38 -4.77
CA GLY A 529 26.97 -18.03 -4.25
C GLY A 529 25.58 -17.48 -4.59
N GLN A 530 24.69 -18.32 -5.11
CA GLN A 530 23.46 -17.92 -5.79
C GLN A 530 22.19 -18.48 -5.14
N PHE A 531 22.22 -19.15 -3.98
CA PHE A 531 20.99 -19.67 -3.37
C PHE A 531 19.98 -18.54 -3.14
N ALA A 532 20.41 -17.43 -2.53
CA ALA A 532 19.52 -16.31 -2.25
C ALA A 532 19.05 -15.58 -3.52
N GLU A 533 19.88 -15.56 -4.57
CA GLU A 533 19.54 -14.97 -5.88
C GLU A 533 18.51 -15.86 -6.60
N GLU A 534 18.75 -17.17 -6.67
CA GLU A 534 17.85 -18.16 -7.26
C GLU A 534 16.54 -18.30 -6.47
N PHE A 535 16.62 -18.21 -5.13
CA PHE A 535 15.44 -18.15 -4.26
C PHE A 535 14.63 -16.89 -4.55
N ALA A 536 15.26 -15.72 -4.65
CA ALA A 536 14.56 -14.48 -4.98
C ALA A 536 13.89 -14.56 -6.35
N GLU A 537 14.60 -15.05 -7.39
CA GLU A 537 14.00 -15.24 -8.72
C GLU A 537 12.82 -16.21 -8.69
N ARG A 538 12.92 -17.35 -7.99
CA ARG A 538 11.79 -18.28 -7.86
C ARG A 538 10.61 -17.69 -7.09
N VAL A 539 10.85 -16.80 -6.13
CA VAL A 539 9.79 -16.04 -5.45
C VAL A 539 9.19 -15.01 -6.38
N PHE A 540 9.99 -14.32 -7.20
CA PHE A 540 9.51 -13.35 -8.18
C PHE A 540 8.69 -13.97 -9.32
N ASP A 541 8.86 -15.26 -9.56
CA ASP A 541 8.08 -16.02 -10.53
C ASP A 541 6.73 -16.52 -9.98
N LEU A 542 6.46 -16.34 -8.67
CA LEU A 542 5.16 -16.68 -8.09
C LEU A 542 4.06 -15.72 -8.59
N THR A 543 2.91 -16.28 -8.90
CA THR A 543 1.70 -15.55 -9.29
C THR A 543 0.66 -15.57 -8.16
N VAL A 544 0.38 -14.42 -7.57
CA VAL A 544 -0.50 -14.25 -6.40
C VAL A 544 -1.70 -13.39 -6.79
N LEU A 545 -2.89 -13.97 -6.81
CA LEU A 545 -4.13 -13.32 -7.22
C LEU A 545 -5.03 -12.95 -6.03
N ASP A 546 -5.60 -11.74 -6.07
CA ASP A 546 -6.84 -11.40 -5.36
C ASP A 546 -7.98 -11.09 -6.35
N PRO A 547 -9.02 -11.96 -6.46
CA PRO A 547 -10.09 -11.80 -7.45
C PRO A 547 -11.16 -10.79 -7.03
N ALA A 548 -11.09 -10.23 -5.83
CA ALA A 548 -11.98 -9.18 -5.34
C ALA A 548 -11.18 -8.23 -4.44
N MET A 549 -10.16 -7.60 -5.04
CA MET A 549 -9.05 -7.00 -4.30
C MET A 549 -9.41 -5.78 -3.46
N GLY A 550 -10.51 -5.09 -3.78
CA GLY A 550 -10.89 -3.84 -3.12
C GLY A 550 -9.73 -2.85 -3.12
N SER A 551 -9.35 -2.39 -1.94
CA SER A 551 -8.22 -1.46 -1.74
C SER A 551 -6.83 -2.08 -1.85
N GLY A 552 -6.73 -3.37 -2.16
CA GLY A 552 -5.47 -4.11 -2.29
C GLY A 552 -4.86 -4.55 -0.96
N HIS A 553 -5.63 -4.62 0.13
CA HIS A 553 -5.11 -4.89 1.49
C HIS A 553 -4.39 -6.24 1.62
N PHE A 554 -4.91 -7.31 0.99
CA PHE A 554 -4.22 -8.60 0.92
C PHE A 554 -2.95 -8.54 0.06
N LEU A 555 -2.99 -7.83 -1.06
CA LEU A 555 -1.84 -7.66 -1.95
C LEU A 555 -0.70 -6.90 -1.26
N VAL A 556 -1.00 -5.83 -0.54
CA VAL A 556 -0.01 -5.07 0.25
C VAL A 556 0.67 -5.97 1.30
N ASN A 557 -0.10 -6.81 2.00
CA ASN A 557 0.46 -7.76 2.96
C ASN A 557 1.30 -8.87 2.28
N ALA A 558 0.88 -9.34 1.10
CA ALA A 558 1.65 -10.29 0.30
C ALA A 558 3.01 -9.71 -0.13
N VAL A 559 3.08 -8.41 -0.45
CA VAL A 559 4.33 -7.70 -0.73
C VAL A 559 5.29 -7.80 0.44
N ASP A 560 4.82 -7.45 1.65
CA ASP A 560 5.65 -7.50 2.85
C ASP A 560 6.13 -8.90 3.19
N TYR A 561 5.23 -9.88 3.09
CA TYR A 561 5.56 -11.27 3.36
C TYR A 561 6.69 -11.77 2.45
N LEU A 562 6.52 -11.65 1.14
CA LEU A 562 7.49 -12.16 0.17
C LEU A 562 8.80 -11.37 0.23
N ALA A 563 8.74 -10.05 0.39
CA ALA A 563 9.92 -9.22 0.54
C ALA A 563 10.74 -9.61 1.79
N ARG A 564 10.07 -9.86 2.92
CA ARG A 564 10.70 -10.34 4.16
C ARG A 564 11.41 -11.67 3.95
N GLU A 565 10.77 -12.63 3.29
CA GLU A 565 11.34 -13.96 3.03
C GLU A 565 12.59 -13.88 2.12
N ILE A 566 12.60 -12.97 1.14
CA ILE A 566 13.76 -12.71 0.27
C ILE A 566 14.93 -12.16 1.08
N ILE A 567 14.70 -11.11 1.88
CA ILE A 567 15.75 -10.50 2.72
C ILE A 567 16.29 -11.54 3.71
N ASP A 568 15.41 -12.33 4.32
CA ASP A 568 15.77 -13.38 5.24
C ASP A 568 16.67 -14.47 4.59
N ALA A 569 16.37 -14.89 3.35
CA ALA A 569 17.24 -15.81 2.61
C ALA A 569 18.62 -15.22 2.30
N GLN A 570 18.68 -13.95 1.91
CA GLN A 570 19.93 -13.23 1.62
C GLN A 570 20.80 -13.09 2.88
N GLU A 571 20.20 -12.72 4.01
CA GLU A 571 20.89 -12.57 5.30
C GLU A 571 21.45 -13.91 5.78
N ARG A 572 20.67 -15.00 5.71
CA ARG A 572 21.14 -16.35 6.08
C ARG A 572 22.30 -16.81 5.21
N GLN A 573 22.29 -16.52 3.92
CA GLN A 573 23.39 -16.88 3.02
C GLN A 573 24.70 -16.19 3.43
N ASP A 574 24.65 -14.88 3.67
CA ASP A 574 25.85 -14.13 4.04
C ASP A 574 26.39 -14.56 5.42
N GLN A 575 25.49 -14.87 6.36
CA GLN A 575 25.87 -15.43 7.67
C GLN A 575 26.60 -16.76 7.54
N GLN A 576 26.10 -17.68 6.71
CA GLN A 576 26.76 -18.97 6.47
C GLN A 576 28.14 -18.78 5.83
N ALA A 577 28.26 -17.85 4.88
CA ALA A 577 29.55 -17.50 4.27
C ALA A 577 30.54 -16.93 5.30
N ALA A 578 30.08 -16.03 6.17
CA ALA A 578 30.87 -15.48 7.27
C ALA A 578 31.32 -16.57 8.26
N ALA A 579 30.41 -17.48 8.65
CA ALA A 579 30.72 -18.59 9.55
C ALA A 579 31.73 -19.58 8.94
N ALA A 580 31.70 -19.77 7.62
CA ALA A 580 32.67 -20.57 6.86
C ALA A 580 34.00 -19.84 6.63
N GLY A 581 34.07 -18.53 6.89
CA GLY A 581 35.25 -17.69 6.61
C GLY A 581 35.48 -17.44 5.13
N ASP A 582 34.42 -17.45 4.32
CA ASP A 582 34.45 -17.19 2.88
C ASP A 582 34.02 -15.75 2.56
N ASP A 583 34.88 -14.79 2.88
CA ASP A 583 34.66 -13.35 2.68
C ASP A 583 34.37 -12.96 1.20
N ALA A 584 34.70 -13.84 0.25
CA ALA A 584 34.42 -13.63 -1.16
C ALA A 584 32.93 -13.78 -1.49
N ARG A 585 32.19 -14.57 -0.71
CA ARG A 585 30.76 -14.86 -0.89
C ARG A 585 29.83 -13.97 -0.07
N ILE A 586 30.40 -13.20 0.86
CA ILE A 586 29.67 -12.13 1.53
C ILE A 586 29.53 -10.98 0.53
N SER A 587 28.29 -10.65 0.19
CA SER A 587 27.98 -9.55 -0.74
C SER A 587 28.55 -8.23 -0.23
N ASP A 588 29.07 -7.43 -1.15
CA ASP A 588 29.56 -6.10 -0.80
C ASP A 588 28.38 -5.13 -0.74
N PRO A 589 28.04 -4.61 0.44
CA PRO A 589 26.89 -3.73 0.59
C PRO A 589 27.04 -2.37 -0.11
N THR A 590 28.24 -2.02 -0.60
CA THR A 590 28.50 -0.80 -1.39
C THR A 590 28.43 -0.99 -2.90
N THR A 591 28.13 -2.20 -3.34
CA THR A 591 27.90 -2.49 -4.76
C THR A 591 26.42 -2.39 -5.09
N GLU A 592 26.11 -2.27 -6.38
CA GLU A 592 24.75 -2.33 -6.90
C GLU A 592 24.03 -3.60 -6.38
N GLU A 593 24.70 -4.75 -6.34
CA GLU A 593 24.22 -6.00 -5.70
C GLU A 593 23.92 -5.90 -4.20
N GLY A 594 24.49 -4.92 -3.49
CA GLY A 594 24.28 -4.65 -2.08
C GLY A 594 23.12 -3.67 -1.81
N GLU A 595 22.91 -2.72 -2.72
CA GLU A 595 21.77 -1.81 -2.73
C GLU A 595 20.47 -2.54 -3.16
N LEU A 596 20.59 -3.53 -4.06
CA LEU A 596 19.54 -4.50 -4.44
C LEU A 596 19.13 -5.47 -3.29
N ARG A 597 19.51 -5.21 -2.04
CA ARG A 597 19.12 -5.98 -0.85
C ARG A 597 18.45 -5.12 0.22
N ASP A 598 17.93 -3.97 -0.18
CA ASP A 598 17.01 -3.15 0.60
C ASP A 598 15.62 -3.82 0.62
N ILE A 599 14.90 -3.73 1.75
CA ILE A 599 13.53 -4.23 1.83
C ILE A 599 12.62 -3.54 0.81
N ASN A 600 12.84 -2.24 0.55
CA ASN A 600 12.06 -1.48 -0.42
C ASN A 600 12.31 -1.96 -1.85
N TRP A 601 13.53 -2.39 -2.17
CA TRP A 601 13.82 -3.05 -3.44
C TRP A 601 13.02 -4.34 -3.59
N ALA A 602 13.03 -5.19 -2.55
CA ALA A 602 12.33 -6.47 -2.58
C ALA A 602 10.81 -6.25 -2.70
N ARG A 603 10.24 -5.32 -1.92
CA ARG A 603 8.83 -4.92 -2.02
C ARG A 603 8.46 -4.49 -3.43
N ARG A 604 9.28 -3.62 -4.03
CA ARG A 604 9.07 -3.14 -5.40
C ARG A 604 9.07 -4.28 -6.41
N LYS A 605 10.07 -5.18 -6.36
CA LYS A 605 10.15 -6.31 -7.30
C LYS A 605 8.98 -7.28 -7.13
N VAL A 606 8.54 -7.55 -5.91
CA VAL A 606 7.35 -8.36 -5.65
C VAL A 606 6.10 -7.72 -6.24
N ALA A 607 5.86 -6.42 -5.98
CA ALA A 607 4.70 -5.72 -6.52
C ALA A 607 4.68 -5.68 -8.06
N GLN A 608 5.85 -5.63 -8.70
CA GLN A 608 6.00 -5.58 -10.15
C GLN A 608 5.82 -6.92 -10.85
N ARG A 609 6.12 -8.04 -10.20
CA ARG A 609 6.20 -9.36 -10.85
C ARG A 609 5.19 -10.37 -10.34
N CYS A 610 4.79 -10.28 -9.07
CA CYS A 610 4.06 -11.37 -8.43
C CYS A 610 2.55 -11.15 -8.32
N LEU A 611 2.11 -9.91 -8.14
CA LEU A 611 0.75 -9.64 -7.68
C LEU A 611 -0.22 -9.42 -8.83
N TYR A 612 -1.40 -10.01 -8.73
CA TYR A 612 -2.51 -9.84 -9.66
C TYR A 612 -3.78 -9.53 -8.88
N GLY A 613 -4.64 -8.69 -9.45
CA GLY A 613 -5.84 -8.26 -8.77
C GLY A 613 -6.96 -7.90 -9.73
N VAL A 614 -8.19 -8.20 -9.34
CA VAL A 614 -9.39 -7.79 -10.08
C VAL A 614 -10.40 -7.18 -9.14
N ASP A 615 -11.00 -6.07 -9.55
CA ASP A 615 -12.17 -5.50 -8.87
C ASP A 615 -13.22 -5.05 -9.88
N LEU A 616 -14.50 -5.13 -9.50
CA LEU A 616 -15.60 -4.66 -10.33
C LEU A 616 -15.62 -3.12 -10.42
N ASN A 617 -15.19 -2.45 -9.35
CA ASN A 617 -15.21 -1.00 -9.26
C ASN A 617 -13.88 -0.41 -9.78
N PRO A 618 -13.89 0.39 -10.86
CA PRO A 618 -12.67 1.02 -11.38
C PRO A 618 -11.91 1.84 -10.33
N LEU A 619 -12.62 2.47 -9.39
CA LEU A 619 -12.01 3.28 -8.34
C LEU A 619 -11.31 2.42 -7.28
N ALA A 620 -11.80 1.20 -7.01
CA ALA A 620 -11.12 0.26 -6.14
C ALA A 620 -9.80 -0.22 -6.78
N THR A 621 -9.79 -0.46 -8.09
CA THR A 621 -8.56 -0.75 -8.85
C THR A 621 -7.53 0.36 -8.71
N GLU A 622 -7.93 1.62 -8.88
CA GLU A 622 -7.03 2.76 -8.67
C GLU A 622 -6.55 2.88 -7.22
N LEU A 623 -7.42 2.58 -6.26
CA LEU A 623 -7.07 2.55 -4.85
C LEU A 623 -6.03 1.48 -4.54
N ALA A 624 -6.17 0.27 -5.07
CA ALA A 624 -5.19 -0.80 -4.91
C ALA A 624 -3.81 -0.40 -5.46
N LYS A 625 -3.77 0.28 -6.62
CA LYS A 625 -2.52 0.85 -7.18
C LYS A 625 -1.89 1.83 -6.21
N VAL A 626 -2.67 2.78 -5.69
CA VAL A 626 -2.20 3.78 -4.72
C VAL A 626 -1.66 3.12 -3.45
N SER A 627 -2.40 2.17 -2.87
CA SER A 627 -1.96 1.45 -1.66
C SER A 627 -0.62 0.74 -1.88
N LEU A 628 -0.46 0.04 -3.00
CA LEU A 628 0.79 -0.64 -3.36
C LEU A 628 1.93 0.35 -3.62
N TRP A 629 1.65 1.48 -4.26
CA TRP A 629 2.63 2.56 -4.42
C TRP A 629 3.07 3.10 -3.07
N LEU A 630 2.15 3.51 -2.19
CA LEU A 630 2.47 4.00 -0.85
C LEU A 630 3.35 3.02 -0.06
N ARG A 631 3.14 1.71 -0.24
CA ARG A 631 3.94 0.65 0.39
C ARG A 631 5.31 0.43 -0.25
N THR A 632 5.41 0.54 -1.57
CA THR A 632 6.62 0.18 -2.35
C THR A 632 7.50 1.38 -2.65
N LEU A 633 7.08 2.59 -2.28
CA LEU A 633 7.75 3.83 -2.60
C LEU A 633 9.12 3.93 -1.91
N ALA A 634 10.16 3.92 -2.74
CA ALA A 634 11.50 4.34 -2.37
C ALA A 634 11.71 5.77 -2.87
N ALA A 635 12.27 6.64 -2.03
CA ALA A 635 12.68 7.98 -2.45
C ALA A 635 13.53 7.88 -3.73
N GLU A 636 13.21 8.70 -4.74
CA GLU A 636 13.91 8.82 -6.03
C GLU A 636 13.58 7.80 -7.15
N GLN A 637 12.62 6.88 -6.96
CA GLN A 637 12.18 5.95 -8.02
C GLN A 637 10.75 6.25 -8.53
N PRO A 638 10.46 6.01 -9.82
CA PRO A 638 9.13 6.24 -10.38
C PRO A 638 8.14 5.14 -9.96
N LEU A 639 6.82 5.41 -10.01
CA LEU A 639 5.82 4.39 -9.66
C LEU A 639 5.82 3.27 -10.68
N ALA A 640 5.70 2.02 -10.20
CA ALA A 640 5.61 0.88 -11.08
C ALA A 640 4.31 0.95 -11.91
N PHE A 641 4.41 0.66 -13.20
CA PHE A 641 3.22 0.41 -14.03
C PHE A 641 2.56 -0.91 -13.59
N LEU A 642 1.28 -0.87 -13.20
CA LEU A 642 0.54 -2.01 -12.63
C LEU A 642 -0.73 -2.40 -13.40
N ASP A 643 -1.10 -1.73 -14.50
CA ASP A 643 -2.40 -1.95 -15.18
C ASP A 643 -2.54 -3.32 -15.87
N HIS A 644 -1.42 -3.99 -16.11
CA HIS A 644 -1.39 -5.36 -16.64
C HIS A 644 -1.53 -6.41 -15.52
N HIS A 645 -1.38 -6.00 -14.25
CA HIS A 645 -1.48 -6.83 -13.05
C HIS A 645 -2.79 -6.60 -12.29
N LEU A 646 -3.25 -5.34 -12.20
CA LEU A 646 -4.48 -4.94 -11.53
C LEU A 646 -5.50 -4.46 -12.55
N LYS A 647 -6.67 -5.11 -12.59
CA LYS A 647 -7.65 -4.91 -13.65
C LYS A 647 -9.05 -4.66 -13.12
N THR A 648 -9.83 -3.95 -13.90
CA THR A 648 -11.24 -3.70 -13.62
C THR A 648 -12.11 -4.68 -14.41
N GLY A 649 -13.02 -5.37 -13.74
CA GLY A 649 -13.97 -6.28 -14.36
C GLY A 649 -14.73 -7.15 -13.36
N ASN A 650 -15.77 -7.80 -13.84
CA ASN A 650 -16.55 -8.74 -13.05
C ASN A 650 -15.88 -10.11 -13.03
N SER A 651 -15.09 -10.38 -12.00
CA SER A 651 -14.35 -11.63 -11.78
C SER A 651 -15.19 -12.91 -11.94
N LEU A 652 -16.49 -12.86 -11.64
CA LEU A 652 -17.39 -14.01 -11.73
C LEU A 652 -17.97 -14.25 -13.13
N VAL A 653 -17.81 -13.29 -14.06
CA VAL A 653 -18.50 -13.27 -15.34
C VAL A 653 -17.52 -13.21 -16.49
N GLY A 654 -17.51 -14.25 -17.30
CA GLY A 654 -16.63 -14.40 -18.44
C GLY A 654 -16.48 -15.87 -18.79
N SER A 655 -15.96 -16.12 -19.99
CA SER A 655 -15.73 -17.49 -20.48
C SER A 655 -14.27 -17.72 -20.82
N ASP A 656 -13.82 -18.95 -20.61
CA ASP A 656 -12.50 -19.41 -21.04
C ASP A 656 -12.45 -19.43 -22.57
N ILE A 657 -11.38 -18.89 -23.15
CA ILE A 657 -11.25 -18.86 -24.62
C ILE A 657 -11.10 -20.28 -25.18
N GLU A 658 -10.71 -21.23 -24.34
CA GLU A 658 -10.74 -22.65 -24.64
C GLU A 658 -12.16 -23.19 -24.89
N ASP A 659 -13.17 -22.73 -24.13
CA ASP A 659 -14.56 -23.21 -24.19
C ASP A 659 -15.35 -22.59 -25.34
N VAL A 660 -15.05 -21.33 -25.70
CA VAL A 660 -15.64 -20.60 -26.84
C VAL A 660 -15.51 -21.36 -28.17
N LEU A 661 -14.57 -22.31 -28.25
CA LEU A 661 -14.22 -23.04 -29.48
C LEU A 661 -14.04 -24.56 -29.31
N GLY A 662 -14.15 -25.10 -28.09
CA GLY A 662 -13.86 -26.50 -27.77
C GLY A 662 -14.99 -27.51 -28.06
N ASP A 663 -16.26 -27.07 -28.01
CA ASP A 663 -17.40 -27.98 -27.81
C ASP A 663 -18.19 -28.37 -29.07
N ALA A 664 -17.47 -28.72 -30.15
CA ALA A 664 -18.06 -29.54 -31.20
C ALA A 664 -17.74 -31.03 -30.94
N GLU A 665 -18.58 -31.75 -30.20
CA GLU A 665 -18.57 -33.22 -30.16
C GLU A 665 -18.85 -33.80 -31.57
N GLY A 666 -17.79 -33.96 -32.37
CA GLY A 666 -17.83 -34.46 -33.74
C GLY A 666 -17.05 -35.76 -33.91
N ASP A 667 -17.79 -36.86 -34.01
CA ASP A 667 -17.39 -38.26 -34.20
C ASP A 667 -16.14 -38.49 -35.12
N ASP A 668 -15.25 -39.33 -34.61
CA ASP A 668 -13.99 -39.83 -35.16
C ASP A 668 -14.09 -40.24 -36.65
N THR A 669 -13.46 -39.49 -37.58
CA THR A 669 -13.21 -40.00 -38.94
C THR A 669 -11.85 -39.61 -39.55
N ASP A 670 -11.16 -40.68 -39.95
CA ASP A 670 -9.87 -40.80 -40.66
C ASP A 670 -9.79 -40.03 -42.01
N ALA A 671 -8.69 -39.28 -42.20
CA ALA A 671 -7.90 -39.11 -43.46
C ALA A 671 -7.52 -37.66 -43.86
N GLY A 672 -6.27 -37.26 -43.54
CA GLY A 672 -5.37 -36.49 -44.43
C GLY A 672 -5.70 -35.03 -44.79
N GLN A 673 -6.79 -34.46 -44.27
CA GLN A 673 -7.19 -33.06 -44.42
C GLN A 673 -7.64 -32.58 -43.02
N LEU A 674 -7.11 -31.46 -42.53
CA LEU A 674 -7.51 -30.89 -41.22
C LEU A 674 -9.05 -30.78 -41.20
N THR A 675 -9.69 -31.31 -40.16
CA THR A 675 -11.13 -31.09 -39.94
C THR A 675 -11.38 -29.59 -39.70
N LEU A 676 -12.62 -29.11 -39.87
CA LEU A 676 -12.95 -27.69 -39.61
C LEU A 676 -12.50 -27.28 -38.21
N GLN A 677 -12.82 -28.10 -37.20
CA GLN A 677 -12.37 -27.95 -35.81
C GLN A 677 -10.85 -27.85 -35.67
N GLN A 678 -10.08 -28.78 -36.26
CA GLN A 678 -8.60 -28.70 -36.23
C GLN A 678 -8.02 -27.48 -36.95
N SER A 679 -8.72 -26.92 -37.94
CA SER A 679 -8.33 -25.67 -38.60
C SER A 679 -8.63 -24.44 -37.72
N PHE A 680 -9.65 -24.51 -36.88
CA PHE A 680 -10.04 -23.47 -35.93
C PHE A 680 -9.12 -23.46 -34.71
N ASP A 681 -8.86 -24.62 -34.11
CA ASP A 681 -7.88 -24.78 -33.03
C ASP A 681 -6.52 -24.20 -33.45
N HIS A 682 -6.11 -24.46 -34.70
CA HIS A 682 -4.87 -23.90 -35.24
C HIS A 682 -4.91 -22.38 -35.44
N THR A 683 -6.06 -21.79 -35.71
CA THR A 683 -6.20 -20.33 -35.90
C THR A 683 -6.24 -19.64 -34.53
N ARG A 684 -6.94 -20.22 -33.56
CA ARG A 684 -6.94 -19.78 -32.15
C ARG A 684 -5.55 -19.88 -31.55
N GLN A 685 -4.87 -21.03 -31.66
CA GLN A 685 -3.51 -21.24 -31.15
C GLN A 685 -2.54 -20.19 -31.72
N ARG A 686 -2.62 -19.87 -33.01
CA ARG A 686 -1.76 -18.82 -33.59
C ARG A 686 -2.10 -17.42 -33.14
N ALA A 687 -3.37 -17.15 -32.82
CA ALA A 687 -3.76 -15.88 -32.25
C ALA A 687 -3.24 -15.76 -30.81
N LEU A 688 -3.34 -16.83 -30.01
CA LEU A 688 -2.77 -16.88 -28.66
C LEU A 688 -1.24 -16.82 -28.66
N GLU A 689 -0.55 -17.53 -29.57
CA GLU A 689 0.91 -17.43 -29.76
C GLU A 689 1.32 -15.97 -30.04
N HIS A 690 0.57 -15.25 -30.89
CA HIS A 690 0.81 -13.83 -31.17
C HIS A 690 0.54 -12.94 -29.95
N VAL A 691 -0.55 -13.17 -29.21
CA VAL A 691 -0.85 -12.43 -27.98
C VAL A 691 0.26 -12.66 -26.94
N MET A 692 0.69 -13.91 -26.75
CA MET A 692 1.78 -14.26 -25.84
C MET A 692 3.12 -13.66 -26.25
N GLU A 693 3.44 -13.59 -27.54
CA GLU A 693 4.64 -12.88 -28.03
C GLU A 693 4.62 -11.41 -27.57
N ARG A 694 3.48 -10.74 -27.69
CA ARG A 694 3.32 -9.33 -27.27
C ARG A 694 3.36 -9.14 -25.75
N PHE A 695 2.74 -10.03 -24.99
CA PHE A 695 2.83 -10.00 -23.52
C PHE A 695 4.24 -10.31 -23.03
N THR A 696 4.98 -11.18 -23.71
CA THR A 696 6.39 -11.46 -23.40
C THR A 696 7.26 -10.23 -23.67
N ASP A 697 7.02 -9.52 -24.77
CA ASP A 697 7.68 -8.23 -25.05
C ASP A 697 7.39 -7.20 -23.95
N LEU A 698 6.14 -7.13 -23.46
CA LEU A 698 5.74 -6.25 -22.35
C LEU A 698 6.50 -6.58 -21.06
N LEU A 699 6.52 -7.86 -20.68
CA LEU A 699 7.16 -8.32 -19.44
C LEU A 699 8.70 -8.25 -19.49
N ALA A 700 9.28 -8.17 -20.69
CA ALA A 700 10.73 -8.03 -20.87
C ALA A 700 11.24 -6.60 -20.63
N ILE A 701 10.36 -5.61 -20.47
CA ILE A 701 10.72 -4.22 -20.22
C ILE A 701 11.05 -4.05 -18.73
N ASP A 702 12.22 -3.48 -18.45
CA ASP A 702 12.70 -3.24 -17.09
C ASP A 702 11.85 -2.15 -16.40
N ASN A 703 10.99 -2.47 -15.43
CA ASN A 703 10.10 -1.48 -14.75
C ASN A 703 10.85 -0.58 -13.72
N GLU A 704 11.93 0.08 -14.14
CA GLU A 704 12.86 0.79 -13.25
C GLU A 704 12.94 2.30 -13.49
N THR A 705 12.87 2.73 -14.75
CA THR A 705 12.93 4.15 -15.12
C THR A 705 11.63 4.65 -15.72
N LEU A 706 11.49 5.97 -15.79
CA LEU A 706 10.37 6.61 -16.46
C LEU A 706 10.28 6.33 -17.96
N SER A 707 11.42 6.11 -18.60
CA SER A 707 11.42 5.71 -20.01
C SER A 707 10.77 4.34 -20.15
N ASP A 708 11.09 3.44 -19.23
CA ASP A 708 10.61 2.06 -19.27
C ASP A 708 9.12 1.99 -18.95
N ILE A 709 8.64 2.74 -17.95
CA ILE A 709 7.21 2.83 -17.62
C ILE A 709 6.40 3.32 -18.81
N LYS A 710 6.88 4.36 -19.52
CA LYS A 710 6.21 4.87 -20.73
C LYS A 710 6.27 3.88 -21.89
N GLU A 711 7.34 3.08 -21.96
CA GLU A 711 7.45 2.01 -22.95
C GLU A 711 6.49 0.87 -22.63
N MET A 712 6.36 0.45 -21.37
CA MET A 712 5.40 -0.56 -20.92
C MET A 712 3.96 -0.12 -21.21
N GLU A 713 3.61 1.11 -20.86
CA GLU A 713 2.29 1.68 -21.14
C GLU A 713 1.97 1.63 -22.63
N ALA A 714 2.86 2.13 -23.49
CA ALA A 714 2.67 2.11 -24.94
C ALA A 714 2.59 0.68 -25.51
N VAL A 715 3.40 -0.25 -25.00
CA VAL A 715 3.36 -1.66 -25.43
C VAL A 715 2.07 -2.34 -24.97
N TYR A 716 1.59 -2.03 -23.77
CA TYR A 716 0.33 -2.57 -23.26
C TYR A 716 -0.87 -2.05 -24.04
N GLU A 717 -0.89 -0.76 -24.37
CA GLU A 717 -1.87 -0.18 -25.30
C GLU A 717 -1.81 -0.85 -26.68
N ASP A 718 -0.61 -1.04 -27.23
CA ASP A 718 -0.42 -1.76 -28.50
C ASP A 718 -0.93 -3.21 -28.44
N VAL A 719 -0.84 -3.88 -27.28
CA VAL A 719 -1.39 -5.23 -27.06
C VAL A 719 -2.91 -5.17 -27.02
N ARG A 720 -3.49 -4.22 -26.27
CA ARG A 720 -4.93 -4.01 -26.16
C ARG A 720 -5.53 -3.65 -27.51
N ASP A 721 -4.88 -2.83 -28.31
CA ASP A 721 -5.33 -2.42 -29.64
C ASP A 721 -5.01 -3.45 -30.75
N ASP A 722 -4.30 -4.53 -30.41
CA ASP A 722 -3.99 -5.57 -31.37
C ASP A 722 -5.26 -6.20 -31.92
N ALA A 723 -5.36 -6.23 -33.25
CA ALA A 723 -6.56 -6.70 -33.92
C ALA A 723 -6.86 -8.18 -33.62
N LEU A 724 -5.86 -9.03 -33.34
CA LEU A 724 -6.11 -10.42 -32.96
C LEU A 724 -6.61 -10.51 -31.52
N TYR A 725 -6.02 -9.74 -30.59
CA TYR A 725 -6.50 -9.65 -29.21
C TYR A 725 -7.96 -9.22 -29.14
N GLN A 726 -8.30 -8.09 -29.77
CA GLN A 726 -9.67 -7.56 -29.82
C GLN A 726 -10.67 -8.54 -30.43
N ARG A 727 -10.25 -9.33 -31.43
CA ARG A 727 -11.11 -10.35 -32.03
C ARG A 727 -11.34 -11.54 -31.09
N LEU A 728 -10.31 -12.01 -30.38
CA LEU A 728 -10.47 -13.07 -29.37
C LEU A 728 -11.37 -12.61 -28.23
N LEU A 729 -11.16 -11.40 -27.72
CA LEU A 729 -12.00 -10.78 -26.70
C LEU A 729 -13.46 -10.70 -27.18
N ALA A 730 -13.68 -10.21 -28.40
CA ALA A 730 -15.03 -10.09 -28.95
C ALA A 730 -15.73 -11.45 -29.16
N MET A 731 -14.98 -12.51 -29.48
CA MET A 731 -15.52 -13.87 -29.55
C MET A 731 -15.95 -14.38 -28.18
N ALA A 732 -15.11 -14.16 -27.16
CA ALA A 732 -15.43 -14.53 -25.78
C ALA A 732 -16.65 -13.75 -25.27
N ASN A 733 -16.73 -12.44 -25.55
CA ASN A 733 -17.91 -11.61 -25.26
C ASN A 733 -19.20 -12.18 -25.86
N VAL A 734 -19.16 -12.66 -27.10
CA VAL A 734 -20.33 -13.25 -27.78
C VAL A 734 -20.76 -14.55 -27.12
N HIS A 735 -19.81 -15.39 -26.73
CA HIS A 735 -20.08 -16.65 -26.04
C HIS A 735 -20.71 -16.40 -24.66
N THR A 736 -20.08 -15.57 -23.82
CA THR A 736 -20.62 -15.21 -22.51
C THR A 736 -21.98 -14.54 -22.64
N ALA A 737 -22.18 -13.64 -23.62
CA ALA A 737 -23.48 -13.01 -23.83
C ALA A 737 -24.58 -14.03 -24.18
N ALA A 738 -24.25 -15.08 -24.93
CA ALA A 738 -25.18 -16.17 -25.21
C ALA A 738 -25.57 -16.95 -23.94
N GLU A 739 -24.63 -17.17 -23.02
CA GLU A 739 -24.89 -17.78 -21.71
C GLU A 739 -25.75 -16.88 -20.80
N PHE A 740 -25.61 -15.56 -20.92
CA PHE A 740 -26.51 -14.57 -20.30
C PHE A 740 -27.92 -14.55 -20.91
N GLY A 741 -28.15 -15.33 -21.97
CA GLY A 741 -29.44 -15.48 -22.64
C GLY A 741 -29.68 -14.50 -23.80
N LEU A 742 -28.63 -13.86 -24.33
CA LEU A 742 -28.72 -13.09 -25.57
C LEU A 742 -29.00 -14.03 -26.76
N ASP A 743 -29.92 -13.64 -27.65
CA ASP A 743 -30.26 -14.41 -28.85
C ASP A 743 -29.17 -14.27 -29.91
N VAL A 744 -28.16 -15.14 -29.83
CA VAL A 744 -27.04 -15.25 -30.76
C VAL A 744 -27.29 -16.41 -31.74
N PRO A 745 -26.97 -16.29 -33.04
CA PRO A 745 -27.11 -17.39 -33.99
C PRO A 745 -26.29 -18.63 -33.60
N ASP A 746 -26.87 -19.84 -33.76
CA ASP A 746 -26.18 -21.12 -33.49
C ASP A 746 -24.84 -21.29 -34.23
N ASP A 747 -24.63 -20.56 -35.34
CA ASP A 747 -23.42 -20.59 -36.16
C ASP A 747 -22.53 -19.33 -35.98
N ALA A 748 -22.75 -18.54 -34.93
CA ALA A 748 -22.01 -17.28 -34.69
C ALA A 748 -20.51 -17.52 -34.49
N GLU A 749 -20.13 -18.48 -33.65
CA GLU A 749 -18.72 -18.85 -33.42
C GLU A 749 -18.03 -19.31 -34.70
N GLU A 750 -18.69 -20.18 -35.49
CA GLU A 750 -18.19 -20.64 -36.80
C GLU A 750 -17.96 -19.46 -37.75
N ARG A 751 -18.89 -18.49 -37.78
CA ARG A 751 -18.78 -17.29 -38.62
C ARG A 751 -17.63 -16.38 -38.18
N MET A 752 -17.47 -16.16 -36.88
CA MET A 752 -16.37 -15.37 -36.33
C MET A 752 -15.01 -16.03 -36.64
N ALA A 753 -14.91 -17.34 -36.43
CA ALA A 753 -13.68 -18.07 -36.71
C ALA A 753 -13.33 -18.09 -38.22
N GLU A 754 -14.32 -18.22 -39.11
CA GLU A 754 -14.10 -18.08 -40.56
C GLU A 754 -13.68 -16.65 -40.93
N ALA A 755 -14.30 -15.63 -40.32
CA ALA A 755 -13.96 -14.23 -40.54
C ALA A 755 -12.55 -13.87 -40.06
N LEU A 756 -12.10 -14.45 -38.96
CA LEU A 756 -10.73 -14.32 -38.44
C LEU A 756 -9.70 -14.88 -39.43
N ARG A 757 -9.99 -16.04 -40.02
CA ARG A 757 -9.11 -16.71 -40.99
C ARG A 757 -9.07 -15.98 -42.34
N ASP A 758 -10.21 -15.52 -42.83
CA ASP A 758 -10.36 -14.95 -44.17
C ASP A 758 -10.21 -13.41 -44.20
N ASP A 759 -9.85 -12.80 -43.06
CA ASP A 759 -9.73 -11.35 -42.86
C ASP A 759 -11.00 -10.59 -43.29
N ALA A 760 -12.15 -11.13 -42.90
CA ALA A 760 -13.49 -10.63 -43.22
C ALA A 760 -14.25 -10.14 -41.97
N TRP A 761 -13.53 -9.79 -40.90
CA TRP A 761 -14.10 -9.42 -39.60
C TRP A 761 -15.10 -8.26 -39.66
N ALA A 762 -14.91 -7.31 -40.58
CA ALA A 762 -15.84 -6.19 -40.75
C ALA A 762 -17.29 -6.62 -41.04
N ASP A 763 -17.50 -7.80 -41.64
CA ASP A 763 -18.84 -8.35 -41.88
C ASP A 763 -19.51 -8.83 -40.56
N ILE A 764 -18.71 -9.17 -39.54
CA ILE A 764 -19.15 -9.54 -38.19
C ILE A 764 -19.51 -8.28 -37.39
N ASP A 765 -18.68 -7.23 -37.42
CA ASP A 765 -18.91 -5.96 -36.70
C ASP A 765 -20.23 -5.27 -37.09
N GLU A 766 -20.73 -5.54 -38.31
CA GLU A 766 -21.99 -5.00 -38.80
C GLU A 766 -23.23 -5.76 -38.29
N GLN A 767 -23.06 -6.92 -37.67
CA GLN A 767 -24.18 -7.75 -37.21
C GLN A 767 -24.81 -7.19 -35.92
N ASP A 768 -26.14 -7.17 -35.88
CA ASP A 768 -26.87 -6.69 -34.70
C ASP A 768 -26.59 -7.55 -33.45
N TRP A 769 -26.55 -8.88 -33.59
CA TRP A 769 -26.26 -9.79 -32.47
C TRP A 769 -24.85 -9.57 -31.89
N PHE A 770 -23.88 -9.27 -32.76
CA PHE A 770 -22.50 -9.01 -32.34
C PHE A 770 -22.42 -7.71 -31.54
N ARG A 771 -23.01 -6.62 -32.06
CA ARG A 771 -23.06 -5.33 -31.36
C ARG A 771 -23.81 -5.41 -30.03
N SER A 772 -24.89 -6.18 -29.98
CA SER A 772 -25.61 -6.41 -28.72
C SER A 772 -24.78 -7.21 -27.72
N ALA A 773 -23.98 -8.17 -28.17
CA ALA A 773 -23.06 -8.91 -27.31
C ALA A 773 -21.95 -8.01 -26.76
N GLN A 774 -21.32 -7.17 -27.60
CA GLN A 774 -20.29 -6.24 -27.14
C GLN A 774 -20.86 -5.21 -26.15
N ALA A 775 -22.05 -4.67 -26.41
CA ALA A 775 -22.71 -3.74 -25.48
C ALA A 775 -23.07 -4.40 -24.14
N MET A 776 -23.45 -5.67 -24.14
CA MET A 776 -23.71 -6.43 -22.91
C MET A 776 -22.42 -6.69 -22.13
N ALA A 777 -21.31 -6.97 -22.83
CA ALA A 777 -20.01 -7.16 -22.20
C ALA A 777 -19.54 -5.89 -21.49
N GLU A 778 -19.78 -4.71 -22.09
CA GLU A 778 -19.53 -3.41 -21.44
C GLU A 778 -20.46 -3.17 -20.24
N GLU A 779 -21.76 -3.47 -20.36
CA GLU A 779 -22.76 -3.26 -19.29
C GLU A 779 -22.53 -4.14 -18.06
N GLU A 780 -22.17 -5.42 -18.28
CA GLU A 780 -21.97 -6.41 -17.21
C GLU A 780 -20.50 -6.57 -16.80
N ALA A 781 -19.60 -5.79 -17.42
CA ALA A 781 -18.16 -5.79 -17.21
C ALA A 781 -17.52 -7.18 -17.33
N PHE A 782 -17.75 -7.88 -18.44
CA PHE A 782 -17.21 -9.24 -18.66
C PHE A 782 -15.68 -9.27 -18.49
N PHE A 783 -15.18 -10.28 -17.77
CA PHE A 783 -13.78 -10.48 -17.48
C PHE A 783 -13.32 -11.88 -17.88
N HIS A 784 -12.52 -11.96 -18.95
CA HIS A 784 -12.04 -13.22 -19.52
C HIS A 784 -10.65 -13.57 -19.00
N TRP A 785 -10.58 -14.34 -17.90
CA TRP A 785 -9.34 -14.67 -17.17
C TRP A 785 -8.17 -15.07 -18.06
N GLU A 786 -8.39 -16.00 -19.00
CA GLU A 786 -7.35 -16.51 -19.90
C GLU A 786 -6.81 -15.48 -20.90
N LEU A 787 -7.58 -14.45 -21.24
CA LEU A 787 -7.15 -13.37 -22.14
C LEU A 787 -6.60 -12.17 -21.36
N GLU A 788 -7.16 -11.90 -20.19
CA GLU A 788 -6.76 -10.80 -19.34
C GLU A 788 -5.45 -11.12 -18.59
N PHE A 789 -5.25 -12.33 -18.08
CA PHE A 789 -3.99 -12.74 -17.45
C PHE A 789 -3.36 -13.94 -18.15
N PRO A 790 -3.00 -13.82 -19.44
CA PRO A 790 -2.63 -14.97 -20.24
C PRO A 790 -1.35 -15.66 -19.74
N VAL A 791 -0.50 -14.93 -19.02
CA VAL A 791 0.77 -15.41 -18.44
C VAL A 791 0.57 -16.47 -17.34
N ALA A 792 -0.60 -16.49 -16.67
CA ALA A 792 -0.93 -17.52 -15.69
C ALA A 792 -1.43 -18.82 -16.36
N PHE A 793 -1.86 -18.76 -17.63
CA PHE A 793 -2.53 -19.88 -18.29
C PHE A 793 -1.76 -20.46 -19.47
N TYR A 794 -0.90 -19.67 -20.13
CA TYR A 794 -0.24 -20.03 -21.39
C TYR A 794 1.28 -19.86 -21.33
N GLY A 795 2.00 -20.73 -22.04
CA GLY A 795 3.43 -20.58 -22.30
C GLY A 795 3.71 -19.61 -23.45
N GLU A 796 5.00 -19.31 -23.69
CA GLU A 796 5.45 -18.44 -24.80
C GLU A 796 4.98 -18.93 -26.19
N ASP A 797 4.72 -20.23 -26.35
CA ASP A 797 4.23 -20.84 -27.59
C ASP A 797 2.70 -20.77 -27.77
N GLY A 798 2.00 -20.12 -26.83
CA GLY A 798 0.54 -20.04 -26.81
C GLY A 798 -0.15 -21.36 -26.47
N GLU A 799 0.61 -22.38 -26.03
CA GLU A 799 0.02 -23.61 -25.49
C GLU A 799 -0.37 -23.42 -24.02
N ARG A 800 -1.54 -23.93 -23.64
CA ARG A 800 -2.02 -23.88 -22.26
C ARG A 800 -1.08 -24.70 -21.37
N LEU A 801 -0.69 -24.12 -20.24
CA LEU A 801 0.17 -24.74 -19.25
C LEU A 801 -0.51 -25.97 -18.63
N ALA A 802 0.30 -26.97 -18.25
CA ALA A 802 -0.24 -28.18 -17.60
C ALA A 802 -0.79 -27.90 -16.20
N ASP A 803 -0.24 -26.87 -15.58
CA ASP A 803 -0.50 -26.29 -14.27
C ASP A 803 -1.12 -24.89 -14.38
N ALA A 804 -1.81 -24.60 -15.50
CA ALA A 804 -2.47 -23.32 -15.74
C ALA A 804 -3.30 -22.83 -14.53
N GLY A 805 -3.14 -21.55 -14.18
CA GLY A 805 -3.70 -20.91 -13.00
C GLY A 805 -2.64 -20.14 -12.22
N PHE A 806 -3.04 -19.58 -11.08
CA PHE A 806 -2.19 -18.81 -10.18
C PHE A 806 -1.60 -19.71 -9.09
N ASP A 807 -0.34 -19.48 -8.71
CA ASP A 807 0.32 -20.22 -7.62
C ASP A 807 -0.40 -20.00 -6.27
N ALA A 808 -0.92 -18.79 -6.07
CA ALA A 808 -1.74 -18.45 -4.91
C ALA A 808 -2.98 -17.65 -5.29
N VAL A 809 -4.11 -17.96 -4.65
CA VAL A 809 -5.31 -17.12 -4.66
C VAL A 809 -5.66 -16.74 -3.23
N ILE A 810 -5.60 -15.45 -2.91
CA ILE A 810 -5.85 -14.88 -1.58
C ILE A 810 -6.89 -13.78 -1.67
N GLY A 811 -7.77 -13.67 -0.69
CA GLY A 811 -8.68 -12.53 -0.63
C GLY A 811 -9.80 -12.72 0.36
N ASN A 812 -10.60 -11.68 0.54
CA ASN A 812 -11.83 -11.77 1.32
C ASN A 812 -13.03 -11.60 0.38
N PRO A 813 -13.71 -12.67 -0.02
CA PRO A 813 -14.78 -12.57 -1.01
C PRO A 813 -15.99 -11.80 -0.46
N PRO A 814 -16.77 -11.13 -1.32
CA PRO A 814 -17.89 -10.31 -0.91
C PRO A 814 -19.04 -11.12 -0.29
N TYR A 815 -19.54 -10.69 0.87
CA TYR A 815 -20.66 -11.34 1.59
C TYR A 815 -22.02 -10.73 1.26
N ILE A 816 -22.27 -10.51 -0.03
CA ILE A 816 -23.49 -9.86 -0.53
C ILE A 816 -24.54 -10.90 -0.88
N SER A 817 -25.76 -10.70 -0.39
CA SER A 817 -26.92 -11.50 -0.82
C SER A 817 -27.26 -11.12 -2.27
N ILE A 818 -27.18 -12.08 -3.20
CA ILE A 818 -27.47 -11.81 -4.62
C ILE A 818 -28.98 -11.62 -4.91
N GLU A 819 -29.84 -11.59 -3.89
CA GLU A 819 -31.29 -11.34 -4.03
C GLU A 819 -31.60 -9.95 -4.68
N ASN A 820 -30.64 -9.01 -4.68
CA ASN A 820 -30.77 -7.68 -5.30
C ASN A 820 -30.10 -7.57 -6.68
N VAL A 821 -29.44 -8.63 -7.17
CA VAL A 821 -28.79 -8.68 -8.48
C VAL A 821 -29.83 -8.98 -9.57
N GLU A 822 -29.57 -8.56 -10.81
CA GLU A 822 -30.45 -8.88 -11.92
C GLU A 822 -30.64 -10.39 -12.10
N GLN A 823 -31.88 -10.81 -12.42
CA GLN A 823 -32.21 -12.23 -12.54
C GLN A 823 -31.35 -12.96 -13.59
N LYS A 824 -30.95 -12.26 -14.66
CA LYS A 824 -30.10 -12.81 -15.72
C LYS A 824 -28.72 -13.22 -15.18
N THR A 825 -28.10 -12.38 -14.36
CA THR A 825 -26.81 -12.65 -13.73
C THR A 825 -26.95 -13.75 -12.68
N ILE A 826 -28.04 -13.79 -11.92
CA ILE A 826 -28.32 -14.89 -10.98
C ILE A 826 -28.44 -16.23 -11.71
N ASP A 827 -29.11 -16.24 -12.87
CA ASP A 827 -29.30 -17.45 -13.66
C ASP A 827 -27.96 -17.91 -14.26
N TYR A 828 -27.18 -16.99 -14.83
CA TYR A 828 -25.80 -17.26 -15.28
C TYR A 828 -24.95 -17.85 -14.16
N LEU A 829 -24.87 -17.21 -12.99
CA LEU A 829 -24.04 -17.68 -11.88
C LEU A 829 -24.42 -19.09 -11.40
N LYS A 830 -25.69 -19.50 -11.48
CA LYS A 830 -26.11 -20.86 -11.12
C LYS A 830 -25.75 -21.90 -12.17
N ASP A 831 -25.77 -21.50 -13.43
CA ASP A 831 -25.43 -22.38 -14.54
C ASP A 831 -23.90 -22.55 -14.63
N THR A 832 -23.13 -21.50 -14.38
CA THR A 832 -21.65 -21.49 -14.37
C THR A 832 -21.06 -22.10 -13.09
N TYR A 833 -21.60 -21.77 -11.91
CA TYR A 833 -21.08 -22.22 -10.61
C TYR A 833 -22.09 -23.16 -9.92
N PRO A 834 -21.94 -24.50 -10.08
CA PRO A 834 -22.80 -25.49 -9.43
C PRO A 834 -22.96 -25.31 -7.91
N SER A 835 -21.95 -24.75 -7.23
CA SER A 835 -22.04 -24.46 -5.80
C SER A 835 -23.14 -23.44 -5.47
N ALA A 836 -23.45 -22.52 -6.39
CA ALA A 836 -24.49 -21.51 -6.27
C ALA A 836 -25.92 -22.08 -6.47
N GLU A 837 -26.09 -23.34 -6.89
CA GLU A 837 -27.43 -23.94 -7.09
C GLU A 837 -28.20 -24.16 -5.77
N TYR A 838 -27.50 -24.24 -4.63
CA TYR A 838 -28.06 -24.72 -3.36
C TYR A 838 -28.28 -23.64 -2.29
N GLY A 839 -29.49 -23.07 -2.23
CA GLY A 839 -29.97 -22.31 -1.07
C GLY A 839 -30.23 -20.82 -1.33
N ARG A 840 -30.13 -20.00 -0.28
CA ARG A 840 -30.00 -18.54 -0.43
C ARG A 840 -28.57 -18.29 -0.85
N ILE A 841 -28.38 -17.58 -1.96
CA ILE A 841 -27.07 -17.43 -2.58
C ILE A 841 -26.47 -16.13 -2.05
N ASP A 842 -25.27 -16.26 -1.51
CA ASP A 842 -24.40 -15.15 -1.17
C ASP A 842 -23.23 -15.19 -2.16
N ALA A 843 -22.72 -14.02 -2.57
CA ALA A 843 -21.69 -13.89 -3.59
C ALA A 843 -20.38 -14.63 -3.24
N TYR A 844 -20.06 -14.81 -1.95
CA TYR A 844 -18.85 -15.54 -1.56
C TYR A 844 -18.80 -17.00 -2.06
N ILE A 845 -19.94 -17.64 -2.32
CA ILE A 845 -20.00 -19.03 -2.77
C ILE A 845 -19.37 -19.20 -4.16
N PRO A 846 -19.84 -18.50 -5.22
CA PRO A 846 -19.21 -18.59 -6.53
C PRO A 846 -17.77 -18.07 -6.52
N PHE A 847 -17.42 -17.09 -5.66
CA PHE A 847 -16.02 -16.67 -5.51
C PHE A 847 -15.12 -17.79 -5.00
N LEU A 848 -15.57 -18.61 -4.04
CA LEU A 848 -14.78 -19.75 -3.55
C LEU A 848 -14.59 -20.82 -4.63
N GLU A 849 -15.60 -21.09 -5.46
CA GLU A 849 -15.46 -22.01 -6.59
C GLU A 849 -14.51 -21.44 -7.65
N LEU A 850 -14.65 -20.16 -8.00
CA LEU A 850 -13.72 -19.45 -8.88
C LEU A 850 -12.28 -19.51 -8.36
N SER A 851 -12.04 -19.20 -7.08
CA SER A 851 -10.68 -19.24 -6.51
C SER A 851 -10.05 -20.63 -6.64
N ILE A 852 -10.83 -21.70 -6.50
CA ILE A 852 -10.34 -23.07 -6.69
C ILE A 852 -9.98 -23.30 -8.17
N ASP A 853 -10.84 -22.87 -9.09
CA ASP A 853 -10.65 -23.08 -10.53
C ASP A 853 -9.48 -22.26 -11.10
N LEU A 854 -9.23 -21.08 -10.53
CA LEU A 854 -8.08 -20.23 -10.89
C LEU A 854 -6.76 -20.68 -10.23
N THR A 855 -6.78 -21.58 -9.25
CA THR A 855 -5.55 -22.04 -8.58
C THR A 855 -4.83 -23.09 -9.42
N ALA A 856 -3.55 -22.85 -9.70
CA ALA A 856 -2.66 -23.77 -10.40
C ALA A 856 -2.56 -25.15 -9.71
N GLN A 857 -2.17 -26.18 -10.47
CA GLN A 857 -1.97 -27.50 -9.88
C GLN A 857 -0.81 -27.50 -8.87
N GLY A 858 -1.14 -27.60 -7.58
CA GLY A 858 -0.15 -27.53 -6.50
C GLY A 858 -0.07 -26.15 -5.84
N GLY A 859 -0.82 -25.18 -6.36
CA GLY A 859 -1.03 -23.88 -5.74
C GLY A 859 -1.92 -23.94 -4.49
N VAL A 860 -2.04 -22.79 -3.82
CA VAL A 860 -2.75 -22.65 -2.54
C VAL A 860 -3.82 -21.56 -2.66
N HIS A 861 -5.05 -21.83 -2.21
CA HIS A 861 -6.10 -20.82 -2.07
C HIS A 861 -6.56 -20.72 -0.63
N ARG A 862 -6.88 -19.51 -0.16
CA ARG A 862 -7.52 -19.30 1.16
C ARG A 862 -8.50 -18.14 1.18
#